data_AF-A0A2Z3L762-F1
#
_entry.id   AF-A0A2Z3L762-F1
#
_cell.length_a   1.000
_cell.length_b   1.000
_cell.length_c   1.000
_cell.angle_alpha   90.00
_cell.angle_beta   90.00
_cell.angle_gamma   90.00
#
_symmetry.space_group_name_H-M   'P 1'
#
loop_
_entity.id
_entity.type
_entity.pdbx_description
1 polymer ?
#
loop_
_entity_poly.entity_id
_entity_poly.type
_entity_poly.pdbx_seq_one_letter_code
_entity_poly.pdbx_strand_id
1 'polypeptide(L)'
;MTDTPLEFDYSFLKAQGIAYIQQLAGKKWTDYGNHDPGITILEVLAFAVMDLQYRTNFYIEDLWANDPDAIEKPNEKQFYRAEEILPSHPLTRWDFLKIVLDVPGVKNANICLSDAPHDIKGGYKVFVELEERIKHSAHETKVLELVKERLYIKRNLCEDFFLIEAMKPISISVKASFEVNNCLGYEEGEAIIAQLLYEFQEFLSPRITFYSISQLLEKGKTIDQIFTGPLLTQGFIDEAELIELKSRSSIYVVELLEKAIKVAGIKRVLHFELFVESEEGHFSSINVPILPDSFLTLNRAESNIMLSYNELPIPINAQKVATLLEDRKGRGTLTKAYLQEEELFVLEGTYRHLEDYVSIQQDFPLLYNVGHEGCAPSEPPENHAKAKQLKSYLLFFDQLFANYLGQLSNVKHTMAIYSDAWNKPAGRLPLDVPCMDDIIKQLESDPSNDLEFIVQKKYLDLKHPLTAIDRKQAIDSTGYVDYINNILESNIRSLEKRSRMLDHLLAYFAERFTIYSLHLYPKNEEKRLEYLNLNKTLFLKDYIEISRDRGRAAYSKETGEGGMQHVSSGFKQRIYRNLGIEDVTDRIFHQIIKRNMYLEKKPAHDTNLDIFLGKSYQTDYSDLFIFQGKYANMRSLVMLYGINEAYYHILKKDNAYSILLYIDKVKQNTVELITDKGAVSSLTQAEHMVQKSLTLFRSLNDQCEGFHLIEHILLRSSDTLEEVNDPYSFRMTLVFPAWPARFQQVSFRHVVEEMVMTESPAHLFITVLWLSFEDMEAFEQRYQTWLQLKANATASKREIDSAAKALMDCIASFSSQLNAACASS
;
A
#
# COMPACT_ATOMS: atom_id res chain seq x y z
N MET A 1 -9.87 25.50 44.60
CA MET A 1 -11.08 25.47 43.76
C MET A 1 -10.56 25.29 42.35
N THR A 2 -10.62 24.06 41.87
CA THR A 2 -10.21 23.70 40.52
C THR A 2 -11.18 24.36 39.55
N ASP A 3 -10.68 25.14 38.61
CA ASP A 3 -11.48 25.71 37.52
C ASP A 3 -12.05 24.54 36.70
N THR A 4 -13.28 24.15 37.00
CA THR A 4 -14.05 23.26 36.14
C THR A 4 -14.16 23.95 34.78
N PRO A 5 -13.77 23.31 33.66
CA PRO A 5 -13.92 23.91 32.35
C PRO A 5 -15.38 24.34 32.14
N LEU A 6 -15.58 25.51 31.51
CA LEU A 6 -16.91 26.13 31.41
C LEU A 6 -17.93 25.22 30.71
N GLU A 7 -17.50 24.36 29.79
CA GLU A 7 -18.35 23.34 29.16
C GLU A 7 -18.93 22.29 30.13
N PHE A 8 -18.37 22.13 31.33
CA PHE A 8 -18.86 21.23 32.38
C PHE A 8 -19.60 21.95 33.51
N ASP A 9 -19.72 23.28 33.43
CA ASP A 9 -20.45 24.06 34.43
C ASP A 9 -21.93 24.20 34.03
N TYR A 10 -22.78 23.42 34.70
CA TYR A 10 -24.23 23.48 34.55
C TYR A 10 -24.79 24.91 34.69
N SER A 11 -24.30 25.66 35.68
CA SER A 11 -24.80 27.00 35.97
C SER A 11 -24.46 27.96 34.85
N PHE A 12 -23.25 27.81 34.29
CA PHE A 12 -22.83 28.55 33.11
C PHE A 12 -23.69 28.20 31.89
N LEU A 13 -23.88 26.92 31.57
CA LEU A 13 -24.69 26.48 30.42
C LEU A 13 -26.14 26.98 30.52
N LYS A 14 -26.76 26.86 31.70
CA LYS A 14 -28.11 27.40 31.95
C LYS A 14 -28.15 28.91 31.76
N ALA A 15 -27.18 29.66 32.31
CA ALA A 15 -27.13 31.11 32.16
C ALA A 15 -26.97 31.54 30.70
N GLN A 16 -26.14 30.83 29.92
CA GLN A 16 -26.00 31.06 28.48
C GLN A 16 -27.32 30.79 27.73
N GLY A 17 -27.99 29.69 28.05
CA GLY A 17 -29.30 29.37 27.47
C GLY A 17 -30.35 30.47 27.74
N ILE A 18 -30.42 30.97 28.97
CA ILE A 18 -31.31 32.09 29.33
C ILE A 18 -30.93 33.35 28.54
N ALA A 19 -29.64 33.66 28.42
CA ALA A 19 -29.17 34.79 27.63
C ALA A 19 -29.59 34.69 26.16
N TYR A 20 -29.50 33.50 25.55
CA TYR A 20 -30.00 33.26 24.19
C TYR A 20 -31.53 33.46 24.09
N ILE A 21 -32.30 32.95 25.06
CA ILE A 21 -33.76 33.16 25.09
C ILE A 21 -34.09 34.65 25.21
N GLN A 22 -33.40 35.39 26.08
CA GLN A 22 -33.58 36.84 26.24
C GLN A 22 -33.30 37.59 24.93
N GLN A 23 -32.22 37.23 24.24
CA GLN A 23 -31.86 37.83 22.96
C GLN A 23 -32.89 37.55 21.85
N LEU A 24 -33.35 36.30 21.74
CA LEU A 24 -34.23 35.87 20.65
C LEU A 24 -35.70 36.20 20.91
N ALA A 25 -36.15 36.07 22.17
CA ALA A 25 -37.56 36.08 22.55
C ALA A 25 -37.88 36.95 23.77
N GLY A 26 -36.94 37.73 24.31
CA GLY A 26 -37.12 38.49 25.56
C GLY A 26 -38.22 39.55 25.56
N LYS A 27 -38.75 39.91 24.38
CA LYS A 27 -39.95 40.77 24.26
C LYS A 27 -41.27 40.02 24.48
N LYS A 28 -41.28 38.70 24.32
CA LYS A 28 -42.47 37.83 24.45
C LYS A 28 -42.38 36.92 25.68
N TRP A 29 -41.24 36.29 25.89
CA TRP A 29 -40.97 35.44 27.04
C TRP A 29 -40.10 36.21 28.03
N THR A 30 -40.69 36.63 29.15
CA THR A 30 -40.07 37.56 30.13
C THR A 30 -39.87 36.94 31.52
N ASP A 31 -40.47 35.78 31.78
CA ASP A 31 -40.31 35.03 33.02
C ASP A 31 -39.24 33.94 32.81
N TYR A 32 -38.20 33.95 33.63
CA TYR A 32 -37.09 32.99 33.58
C TYR A 32 -36.92 32.25 34.91
N GLY A 33 -37.97 32.22 35.73
CA GLY A 33 -37.98 31.49 37.00
C GLY A 33 -38.00 29.98 36.79
N ASN A 34 -37.58 29.23 37.81
CA ASN A 34 -37.55 27.76 37.77
C ASN A 34 -38.95 27.11 37.72
N HIS A 35 -40.02 27.88 37.95
CA HIS A 35 -41.40 27.41 37.83
C HIS A 35 -41.90 27.40 36.38
N ASP A 36 -41.19 28.07 35.46
CA ASP A 36 -41.53 28.09 34.04
C ASP A 36 -41.13 26.76 33.37
N PRO A 37 -42.06 26.01 32.74
CA PRO A 37 -41.76 24.75 32.07
C PRO A 37 -40.70 24.87 30.95
N GLY A 38 -40.61 26.01 30.28
CA GLY A 38 -39.59 26.24 29.26
C GLY A 38 -38.20 26.38 29.86
N ILE A 39 -38.09 26.90 31.09
CA ILE A 39 -36.82 26.90 31.83
C ILE A 39 -36.48 25.49 32.31
N THR A 40 -37.47 24.69 32.75
CA THR A 40 -37.24 23.26 33.05
C THR A 40 -36.71 22.50 31.83
N ILE A 41 -37.26 22.73 30.63
CA ILE A 41 -36.72 22.14 29.39
C ILE A 41 -35.26 22.58 29.18
N LEU A 42 -34.96 23.88 29.34
CA LEU A 42 -33.59 24.37 29.20
C LEU A 42 -32.62 23.72 30.20
N GLU A 43 -33.06 23.51 31.45
CA GLU A 43 -32.27 22.84 32.48
C GLU A 43 -31.91 21.41 32.07
N VAL A 44 -32.87 20.65 31.55
CA VAL A 44 -32.64 19.28 31.05
C VAL A 44 -31.69 19.31 29.84
N LEU A 45 -31.88 20.24 28.91
CA LEU A 45 -31.00 20.39 27.74
C LEU A 45 -29.57 20.76 28.15
N ALA A 46 -29.39 21.62 29.16
CA ALA A 46 -28.08 21.96 29.68
C ALA A 46 -27.36 20.74 30.28
N PHE A 47 -28.09 19.87 30.97
CA PHE A 47 -27.55 18.60 31.48
C PHE A 47 -27.18 17.64 30.35
N ALA A 48 -28.05 17.48 29.34
CA ALA A 48 -27.76 16.63 28.18
C ALA A 48 -26.51 17.10 27.42
N VAL A 49 -26.33 18.41 27.23
CA VAL A 49 -25.11 18.98 26.62
C VAL A 49 -23.86 18.66 27.44
N MET A 50 -23.96 18.69 28.78
CA MET A 50 -22.85 18.31 29.65
C MET A 50 -22.43 16.84 29.46
N ASP A 51 -23.39 15.92 29.32
CA ASP A 51 -23.09 14.50 29.04
C ASP A 51 -22.37 14.33 27.69
N LEU A 52 -22.84 15.03 26.64
CA LEU A 52 -22.15 15.02 25.34
C LEU A 52 -20.69 15.50 25.47
N GLN A 53 -20.46 16.60 26.19
CA GLN A 53 -19.11 17.13 26.40
C GLN A 53 -18.24 16.19 27.22
N TYR A 54 -18.83 15.47 28.19
CA TYR A 54 -18.13 14.51 29.02
C TYR A 54 -17.58 13.36 28.19
N ARG A 55 -18.42 12.80 27.30
CA ARG A 55 -18.02 11.69 26.43
C ARG A 55 -17.04 12.12 25.34
N THR A 56 -17.20 13.32 24.79
CA THR A 56 -16.28 13.88 23.79
C THR A 56 -14.88 14.12 24.34
N ASN A 57 -14.75 14.37 25.65
CA ASN A 57 -13.48 14.59 26.34
C ASN A 57 -12.84 13.32 26.91
N PHE A 58 -13.32 12.13 26.54
CA PHE A 58 -12.54 10.91 26.80
C PHE A 58 -11.19 10.97 26.08
N TYR A 59 -10.22 10.22 26.61
CA TYR A 59 -8.92 10.10 25.97
C TYR A 59 -9.08 9.62 24.53
N ILE A 60 -8.23 10.11 23.62
CA ILE A 60 -8.38 9.83 22.19
C ILE A 60 -8.24 8.33 21.90
N GLU A 61 -7.39 7.64 22.63
CA GLU A 61 -7.22 6.19 22.59
C GLU A 61 -8.53 5.45 22.96
N ASP A 62 -9.29 5.94 23.93
CA ASP A 62 -10.59 5.36 24.32
C ASP A 62 -11.66 5.60 23.24
N LEU A 63 -11.66 6.79 22.61
CA LEU A 63 -12.58 7.10 21.52
C LEU A 63 -12.32 6.23 20.27
N TRP A 64 -11.09 5.76 20.11
CA TRP A 64 -10.66 4.94 18.97
C TRP A 64 -10.60 3.44 19.27
N ALA A 65 -10.78 3.04 20.53
CA ALA A 65 -10.77 1.64 20.90
C ALA A 65 -11.84 0.82 20.15
N ASN A 66 -11.44 -0.39 19.75
CA ASN A 66 -12.36 -1.35 19.12
C ASN A 66 -13.20 -2.04 20.19
N ASP A 67 -14.40 -2.43 19.80
CA ASP A 67 -15.26 -3.24 20.65
C ASP A 67 -14.62 -4.63 20.82
N PRO A 68 -14.31 -5.08 22.05
CA PRO A 68 -13.67 -6.37 22.29
C PRO A 68 -14.53 -7.57 21.89
N ASP A 69 -15.86 -7.39 21.81
CA ASP A 69 -16.80 -8.43 21.41
C ASP A 69 -17.09 -8.42 19.90
N ALA A 70 -16.63 -7.39 19.17
CA ALA A 70 -16.81 -7.33 17.72
C ALA A 70 -15.88 -8.29 17.00
N ILE A 71 -16.38 -8.85 15.88
CA ILE A 71 -15.58 -9.67 14.98
C ILE A 71 -14.43 -8.80 14.45
N GLU A 72 -13.20 -9.24 14.70
CA GLU A 72 -12.01 -8.58 14.19
C GLU A 72 -12.09 -8.45 12.68
N LYS A 73 -11.96 -7.22 12.19
CA LYS A 73 -11.92 -6.92 10.76
C LYS A 73 -10.46 -6.71 10.37
N PRO A 74 -9.77 -7.73 9.84
CA PRO A 74 -8.32 -7.68 9.61
C PRO A 74 -7.91 -6.61 8.59
N ASN A 75 -8.84 -6.13 7.77
CA ASN A 75 -8.58 -5.07 6.80
C ASN A 75 -8.73 -3.65 7.38
N GLU A 76 -9.40 -3.50 8.53
CA GLU A 76 -9.65 -2.20 9.14
C GLU A 76 -8.36 -1.65 9.75
N LYS A 77 -7.98 -0.45 9.32
CA LYS A 77 -6.72 0.17 9.72
C LYS A 77 -6.92 1.64 10.03
N GLN A 78 -6.70 1.99 11.29
CA GLN A 78 -6.83 3.37 11.76
C GLN A 78 -5.61 4.20 11.36
N PHE A 79 -4.42 3.79 11.80
CA PHE A 79 -3.14 4.45 11.52
C PHE A 79 -2.08 3.41 11.13
N TYR A 80 -1.04 3.88 10.45
CA TYR A 80 0.18 3.10 10.24
C TYR A 80 1.12 3.27 11.42
N ARG A 81 1.76 2.17 11.84
CA ARG A 81 2.85 2.22 12.82
C ARG A 81 4.15 2.65 12.14
N ALA A 82 5.12 3.11 12.92
CA ALA A 82 6.36 3.68 12.38
C ALA A 82 7.18 2.64 11.60
N GLU A 83 7.25 1.41 12.12
CA GLU A 83 7.89 0.24 11.50
C GLU A 83 7.24 -0.20 10.19
N GLU A 84 6.00 0.23 9.93
CA GLU A 84 5.29 -0.07 8.69
C GLU A 84 5.53 1.00 7.62
N ILE A 85 5.49 2.28 8.02
CA ILE A 85 5.44 3.42 7.10
C ILE A 85 6.79 4.10 6.84
N LEU A 86 7.72 4.05 7.80
CA LEU A 86 9.01 4.73 7.68
C LEU A 86 10.06 3.97 6.86
N PRO A 87 10.14 2.61 6.94
CA PRO A 87 11.11 1.89 6.13
C PRO A 87 10.93 2.16 4.64
N SER A 88 12.05 2.37 3.95
CA SER A 88 12.09 2.59 2.51
C SER A 88 12.62 1.36 1.77
N HIS A 89 12.29 1.26 0.48
CA HIS A 89 12.96 0.28 -0.38
C HIS A 89 14.46 0.60 -0.50
N PRO A 90 15.36 -0.39 -0.61
CA PRO A 90 16.79 -0.12 -0.79
C PRO A 90 17.04 0.65 -2.08
N LEU A 91 17.76 1.76 -1.97
CA LEU A 91 18.10 2.60 -3.12
C LEU A 91 19.60 2.70 -3.32
N THR A 92 20.35 2.79 -2.21
CA THR A 92 21.79 2.97 -2.27
C THR A 92 22.50 1.61 -2.24
N ARG A 93 23.77 1.60 -2.67
CA ARG A 93 24.65 0.45 -2.47
C ARG A 93 24.74 0.04 -0.99
N TRP A 94 24.61 0.99 -0.06
CA TRP A 94 24.65 0.72 1.37
C TRP A 94 23.40 0.01 1.86
N ASP A 95 22.23 0.34 1.32
CA ASP A 95 20.99 -0.35 1.63
C ASP A 95 21.02 -1.81 1.15
N PHE A 96 21.49 -2.04 -0.07
CA PHE A 96 21.71 -3.39 -0.57
C PHE A 96 22.72 -4.15 0.28
N LEU A 97 23.80 -3.49 0.71
CA LEU A 97 24.78 -4.09 1.61
C LEU A 97 24.15 -4.51 2.95
N LYS A 98 23.30 -3.66 3.55
CA LYS A 98 22.56 -4.01 4.79
C LYS A 98 21.71 -5.27 4.59
N ILE A 99 21.03 -5.41 3.45
CA ILE A 99 20.23 -6.62 3.13
C ILE A 99 21.10 -7.87 3.06
N VAL A 100 22.29 -7.79 2.45
CA VAL A 100 23.23 -8.93 2.38
C VAL A 100 23.75 -9.28 3.78
N LEU A 101 24.09 -8.29 4.58
CA LEU A 101 24.59 -8.48 5.96
C LEU A 101 23.52 -9.06 6.89
N ASP A 102 22.25 -8.78 6.63
CA ASP A 102 21.09 -9.33 7.35
C ASP A 102 20.81 -10.81 7.02
N VAL A 103 21.58 -11.44 6.14
CA VAL A 103 21.44 -12.88 5.88
C VAL A 103 22.20 -13.69 6.94
N PRO A 104 21.54 -14.64 7.66
CA PRO A 104 22.23 -15.51 8.61
C PRO A 104 23.36 -16.30 7.92
N GLY A 105 24.56 -16.26 8.50
CA GLY A 105 25.74 -16.92 7.94
C GLY A 105 26.65 -16.01 7.11
N VAL A 106 26.19 -14.80 6.77
CA VAL A 106 27.04 -13.74 6.24
C VAL A 106 27.75 -13.04 7.41
N LYS A 107 29.08 -13.02 7.35
CA LYS A 107 29.92 -12.28 8.30
C LYS A 107 30.14 -10.85 7.82
N ASN A 108 30.41 -10.68 6.53
CA ASN A 108 30.64 -9.39 5.89
C ASN A 108 30.32 -9.46 4.40
N ALA A 109 30.25 -8.32 3.70
CA ALA A 109 30.06 -8.28 2.25
C ALA A 109 30.57 -6.96 1.65
N ASN A 110 30.78 -6.93 0.34
CA ASN A 110 31.06 -5.73 -0.44
C ASN A 110 30.15 -5.71 -1.67
N ILE A 111 29.79 -4.52 -2.12
CA ILE A 111 28.98 -4.31 -3.32
C ILE A 111 29.58 -3.19 -4.16
N CYS A 112 29.76 -3.46 -5.44
CA CYS A 112 30.32 -2.53 -6.42
C CYS A 112 29.33 -2.31 -7.56
N LEU A 113 29.32 -1.10 -8.11
CA LEU A 113 28.60 -0.80 -9.34
C LEU A 113 29.40 -1.29 -10.56
N SER A 114 28.70 -1.69 -11.62
CA SER A 114 29.30 -2.04 -12.91
C SER A 114 29.64 -0.77 -13.68
N ASP A 115 30.79 -0.18 -13.35
CA ASP A 115 31.25 1.10 -13.92
C ASP A 115 32.40 0.94 -14.93
N ALA A 116 32.73 -0.29 -15.35
CA ALA A 116 33.77 -0.48 -16.35
C ALA A 116 33.33 0.11 -17.71
N PRO A 117 34.25 0.59 -18.57
CA PRO A 117 33.90 1.30 -19.80
C PRO A 117 32.97 0.55 -20.77
N HIS A 118 32.99 -0.78 -20.72
CA HIS A 118 32.15 -1.65 -21.54
C HIS A 118 31.03 -2.33 -20.77
N ASP A 119 30.93 -2.14 -19.45
CA ASP A 119 29.85 -2.72 -18.66
C ASP A 119 28.54 -1.96 -18.91
N ILE A 120 27.44 -2.68 -18.95
CA ILE A 120 26.10 -2.10 -18.90
C ILE A 120 25.90 -1.46 -17.52
N LYS A 121 25.39 -0.22 -17.49
CA LYS A 121 25.14 0.50 -16.24
C LYS A 121 23.89 -0.02 -15.54
N GLY A 122 23.81 0.21 -14.23
CA GLY A 122 22.74 -0.33 -13.40
C GLY A 122 22.97 -1.78 -12.95
N GLY A 123 24.17 -2.31 -13.21
CA GLY A 123 24.60 -3.62 -12.70
C GLY A 123 25.30 -3.52 -11.35
N TYR A 124 25.09 -4.52 -10.49
CA TYR A 124 25.82 -4.69 -9.23
C TYR A 124 26.67 -5.97 -9.23
N LYS A 125 27.84 -5.89 -8.63
CA LYS A 125 28.72 -7.02 -8.30
C LYS A 125 28.81 -7.15 -6.79
N VAL A 126 28.34 -8.27 -6.26
CA VAL A 126 28.21 -8.54 -4.82
C VAL A 126 29.20 -9.63 -4.44
N PHE A 127 30.02 -9.35 -3.43
CA PHE A 127 30.97 -10.30 -2.88
C PHE A 127 30.63 -10.53 -1.41
N VAL A 128 30.62 -11.79 -0.97
CA VAL A 128 30.15 -12.18 0.37
C VAL A 128 31.26 -12.90 1.15
N GLU A 129 31.56 -12.40 2.35
CA GLU A 129 32.39 -13.11 3.33
C GLU A 129 31.49 -13.95 4.24
N LEU A 130 31.65 -15.27 4.17
CA LEU A 130 30.89 -16.22 4.98
C LEU A 130 31.55 -16.48 6.34
N GLU A 131 30.72 -16.79 7.34
CA GLU A 131 31.18 -17.20 8.67
C GLU A 131 32.04 -18.48 8.61
N GLU A 132 33.07 -18.56 9.47
CA GLU A 132 34.06 -19.66 9.50
C GLU A 132 33.40 -21.05 9.62
N ARG A 133 32.28 -21.16 10.34
CA ARG A 133 31.52 -22.42 10.53
C ARG A 133 30.78 -22.92 9.29
N ILE A 134 30.59 -22.06 8.28
CA ILE A 134 29.81 -22.35 7.07
C ILE A 134 30.73 -22.69 5.90
N LYS A 135 31.99 -22.23 5.93
CA LYS A 135 32.98 -22.43 4.87
C LYS A 135 33.16 -23.92 4.55
N HIS A 136 33.24 -24.25 3.26
CA HIS A 136 33.47 -25.62 2.76
C HIS A 136 32.40 -26.65 3.16
N SER A 137 31.19 -26.18 3.48
CA SER A 137 30.05 -27.05 3.78
C SER A 137 28.97 -26.93 2.70
N ALA A 138 28.06 -27.90 2.64
CA ALA A 138 26.86 -27.81 1.78
C ALA A 138 25.95 -26.61 2.13
N HIS A 139 26.23 -25.88 3.21
CA HIS A 139 25.51 -24.67 3.59
C HIS A 139 26.03 -23.41 2.89
N GLU A 140 27.23 -23.42 2.32
CA GLU A 140 27.80 -22.28 1.59
C GLU A 140 26.93 -21.87 0.40
N THR A 141 26.60 -22.83 -0.47
CA THR A 141 25.70 -22.60 -1.61
C THR A 141 24.33 -22.11 -1.16
N LYS A 142 23.78 -22.66 -0.07
CA LYS A 142 22.48 -22.26 0.48
C LYS A 142 22.46 -20.81 0.96
N VAL A 143 23.54 -20.33 1.59
CA VAL A 143 23.63 -18.93 2.04
C VAL A 143 23.70 -18.00 0.83
N LEU A 144 24.49 -18.34 -0.21
CA LEU A 144 24.55 -17.53 -1.43
C LEU A 144 23.22 -17.51 -2.20
N GLU A 145 22.50 -18.64 -2.25
CA GLU A 145 21.15 -18.71 -2.81
C GLU A 145 20.17 -17.82 -2.03
N LEU A 146 20.24 -17.82 -0.70
CA LEU A 146 19.42 -16.96 0.15
C LEU A 146 19.76 -15.47 -0.03
N VAL A 147 21.04 -15.12 -0.15
CA VAL A 147 21.49 -13.75 -0.49
C VAL A 147 20.89 -13.33 -1.84
N LYS A 148 20.97 -14.21 -2.85
CA LYS A 148 20.40 -13.96 -4.17
C LYS A 148 18.89 -13.72 -4.08
N GLU A 149 18.15 -14.60 -3.40
CA GLU A 149 16.70 -14.47 -3.22
C GLU A 149 16.34 -13.11 -2.58
N ARG A 150 16.99 -12.75 -1.47
CA ARG A 150 16.74 -11.50 -0.73
C ARG A 150 17.02 -10.25 -1.58
N LEU A 151 18.09 -10.28 -2.37
CA LEU A 151 18.44 -9.19 -3.28
C LEU A 151 17.43 -9.06 -4.44
N TYR A 152 17.06 -10.17 -5.09
CA TYR A 152 16.15 -10.13 -6.25
C TYR A 152 14.72 -9.70 -5.88
N ILE A 153 14.23 -10.05 -4.68
CA ILE A 153 12.96 -9.53 -4.14
C ILE A 153 12.99 -8.00 -3.97
N LYS A 154 14.19 -7.43 -3.78
CA LYS A 154 14.41 -6.02 -3.51
C LYS A 154 15.14 -5.28 -4.65
N ARG A 155 15.16 -5.84 -5.85
CA ARG A 155 15.80 -5.24 -7.03
C ARG A 155 15.05 -3.98 -7.47
N ASN A 156 15.78 -2.92 -7.79
CA ASN A 156 15.22 -1.71 -8.37
C ASN A 156 14.91 -1.87 -9.86
N LEU A 157 14.00 -1.03 -10.38
CA LEU A 157 13.69 -0.95 -11.80
C LEU A 157 14.91 -0.57 -12.63
N CYS A 158 15.10 -1.28 -13.73
CA CYS A 158 16.21 -1.10 -14.68
C CYS A 158 17.61 -1.28 -14.06
N GLU A 159 17.69 -1.96 -12.92
CA GLU A 159 18.94 -2.38 -12.28
C GLU A 159 18.98 -3.91 -12.14
N ASP A 160 20.16 -4.53 -12.07
CA ASP A 160 20.29 -5.98 -11.91
C ASP A 160 21.59 -6.39 -11.19
N PHE A 161 21.63 -7.62 -10.67
CA PHE A 161 22.81 -8.20 -10.03
C PHE A 161 23.56 -9.08 -11.02
N PHE A 162 24.69 -8.59 -11.54
CA PHE A 162 25.50 -9.29 -12.54
C PHE A 162 26.32 -10.43 -11.92
N LEU A 163 26.80 -10.21 -10.70
CA LEU A 163 27.66 -11.16 -10.00
C LEU A 163 27.29 -11.25 -8.52
N ILE A 164 27.17 -12.47 -8.00
CA ILE A 164 27.03 -12.75 -6.57
C ILE A 164 27.93 -13.94 -6.24
N GLU A 165 29.06 -13.69 -5.59
CA GLU A 165 30.08 -14.72 -5.32
C GLU A 165 30.65 -14.61 -3.90
N ALA A 166 31.27 -15.69 -3.42
CA ALA A 166 32.04 -15.67 -2.19
C ALA A 166 33.36 -14.90 -2.38
N MET A 167 33.75 -14.12 -1.38
CA MET A 167 35.05 -13.44 -1.40
C MET A 167 36.21 -14.42 -1.27
N LYS A 168 37.37 -14.07 -1.84
CA LYS A 168 38.61 -14.83 -1.72
C LYS A 168 39.38 -14.45 -0.45
N PRO A 169 39.86 -15.42 0.35
CA PRO A 169 40.72 -15.12 1.49
C PRO A 169 42.12 -14.68 1.02
N ILE A 170 42.60 -13.57 1.54
CA ILE A 170 44.02 -13.18 1.48
C ILE A 170 44.60 -13.45 2.87
N SER A 171 45.51 -14.41 2.91
CA SER A 171 46.12 -14.88 4.14
C SER A 171 47.25 -13.94 4.57
N ILE A 172 47.23 -13.52 5.83
CA ILE A 172 48.19 -12.61 6.44
C ILE A 172 48.84 -13.30 7.63
N SER A 173 50.17 -13.27 7.72
CA SER A 173 50.89 -13.71 8.92
C SER A 173 51.65 -12.57 9.58
N VAL A 174 51.72 -12.58 10.91
CA VAL A 174 52.39 -11.54 11.71
C VAL A 174 53.57 -12.14 12.43
N LYS A 175 54.75 -11.54 12.27
CA LYS A 175 55.94 -11.84 13.08
C LYS A 175 56.22 -10.66 13.99
N ALA A 176 56.08 -10.85 15.30
CA ALA A 176 56.21 -9.76 16.26
C ALA A 176 56.94 -10.19 17.54
N SER A 177 57.62 -9.24 18.17
CA SER A 177 58.27 -9.41 19.47
C SER A 177 57.93 -8.22 20.37
N PHE A 178 57.43 -8.49 21.57
CA PHE A 178 57.01 -7.48 22.53
C PHE A 178 57.75 -7.62 23.86
N GLU A 179 58.02 -6.48 24.51
CA GLU A 179 58.45 -6.44 25.90
C GLU A 179 57.23 -6.21 26.80
N VAL A 180 57.11 -6.98 27.89
CA VAL A 180 55.99 -6.87 28.84
C VAL A 180 56.36 -6.08 30.10
N ASN A 181 55.36 -5.52 30.79
CA ASN A 181 55.57 -4.63 31.94
C ASN A 181 56.12 -5.35 33.18
N ASN A 182 55.66 -6.58 33.44
CA ASN A 182 55.96 -7.34 34.65
C ASN A 182 56.48 -8.74 34.29
N CYS A 183 57.11 -9.43 35.25
CA CYS A 183 57.42 -10.86 35.11
C CYS A 183 56.11 -11.65 35.19
N LEU A 184 55.53 -11.94 34.02
CA LEU A 184 54.25 -12.63 33.89
C LEU A 184 54.39 -14.13 34.17
N GLY A 185 53.33 -14.72 34.70
CA GLY A 185 53.19 -16.18 34.68
C GLY A 185 53.00 -16.71 33.26
N TYR A 186 53.27 -18.00 33.04
CA TYR A 186 53.10 -18.62 31.70
C TYR A 186 51.68 -18.43 31.14
N GLU A 187 50.64 -18.60 31.97
CA GLU A 187 49.24 -18.43 31.55
C GLU A 187 48.89 -16.98 31.18
N GLU A 188 49.48 -16.00 31.87
CA GLU A 188 49.27 -14.58 31.58
C GLU A 188 49.90 -14.20 30.24
N GLY A 189 51.11 -14.72 29.95
CA GLY A 189 51.76 -14.55 28.65
C GLY A 189 50.95 -15.18 27.50
N GLU A 190 50.42 -16.39 27.70
CA GLU A 190 49.54 -17.06 26.74
C GLU A 190 48.25 -16.27 26.49
N ALA A 191 47.64 -15.70 27.55
CA ALA A 191 46.45 -14.88 27.45
C ALA A 191 46.66 -13.56 26.70
N ILE A 192 47.85 -12.95 26.82
CA ILE A 192 48.23 -11.75 26.06
C ILE A 192 48.38 -12.09 24.57
N ILE A 193 49.05 -13.19 24.23
CA ILE A 193 49.17 -13.60 22.81
C ILE A 193 47.81 -13.92 22.21
N ALA A 194 46.94 -14.63 22.95
CA ALA A 194 45.58 -14.87 22.50
C ALA A 194 44.78 -13.57 22.31
N GLN A 195 44.95 -12.57 23.18
CA GLN A 195 44.33 -11.24 23.00
C GLN A 195 44.87 -10.53 21.74
N LEU A 196 46.19 -10.52 21.53
CA LEU A 196 46.81 -9.90 20.35
C LEU A 196 46.29 -10.51 19.05
N LEU A 197 46.29 -11.84 18.95
CA LEU A 197 45.80 -12.55 17.77
C LEU A 197 44.31 -12.27 17.54
N TYR A 198 43.51 -12.17 18.61
CA TYR A 198 42.09 -11.80 18.52
C TYR A 198 41.90 -10.37 18.00
N GLU A 199 42.59 -9.39 18.57
CA GLU A 199 42.52 -7.98 18.16
C GLU A 199 42.98 -7.79 16.70
N PHE A 200 44.04 -8.48 16.28
CA PHE A 200 44.50 -8.44 14.89
C PHE A 200 43.46 -9.06 13.95
N GLN A 201 42.87 -10.20 14.32
CA GLN A 201 41.84 -10.85 13.51
C GLN A 201 40.57 -10.00 13.37
N GLU A 202 40.09 -9.39 14.45
CA GLU A 202 38.92 -8.50 14.42
C GLU A 202 39.21 -7.18 13.71
N PHE A 203 40.46 -6.68 13.76
CA PHE A 203 40.84 -5.50 13.00
C PHE A 203 40.97 -5.77 11.48
N LEU A 204 41.53 -6.91 11.09
CA LEU A 204 41.70 -7.30 9.68
C LEU A 204 40.38 -7.64 8.99
N SER A 205 39.47 -8.30 9.72
CA SER A 205 38.14 -8.64 9.21
C SER A 205 37.08 -8.38 10.29
N PRO A 206 36.68 -7.10 10.43
CA PRO A 206 35.74 -6.68 11.46
C PRO A 206 34.33 -7.16 11.15
N ARG A 207 33.57 -7.41 12.22
CA ARG A 207 32.14 -7.72 12.14
C ARG A 207 31.32 -6.43 12.12
N ILE A 208 30.21 -6.46 11.40
CA ILE A 208 29.23 -5.37 11.42
C ILE A 208 28.33 -5.54 12.65
N THR A 209 28.18 -4.46 13.42
CA THR A 209 27.35 -4.42 14.63
C THR A 209 25.89 -4.14 14.28
N PHE A 210 24.98 -4.89 14.91
CA PHE A 210 23.54 -4.63 14.89
C PHE A 210 23.12 -4.06 16.24
N TYR A 211 22.15 -3.17 16.22
CA TYR A 211 21.62 -2.45 17.38
C TYR A 211 20.11 -2.66 17.52
N SER A 212 19.60 -2.59 18.76
CA SER A 212 18.16 -2.47 19.03
C SER A 212 17.68 -1.03 18.91
N ILE A 213 16.37 -0.81 18.91
CA ILE A 213 15.78 0.54 18.87
C ILE A 213 16.25 1.33 20.10
N SER A 214 16.16 0.74 21.29
CA SER A 214 16.60 1.36 22.55
C SER A 214 18.07 1.78 22.51
N GLN A 215 18.95 0.93 21.97
CA GLN A 215 20.38 1.26 21.85
C GLN A 215 20.65 2.44 20.91
N LEU A 216 19.91 2.53 19.79
CA LEU A 216 20.05 3.66 18.86
C LEU A 216 19.44 4.96 19.43
N LEU A 217 18.35 4.86 20.20
CA LEU A 217 17.78 5.98 20.95
C LEU A 217 18.77 6.51 22.00
N GLU A 218 19.44 5.63 22.74
CA GLU A 218 20.50 5.99 23.69
C GLU A 218 21.70 6.66 22.99
N LYS A 219 21.98 6.28 21.74
CA LYS A 219 22.97 6.93 20.87
C LYS A 219 22.49 8.26 20.28
N GLY A 220 21.30 8.72 20.64
CA GLY A 220 20.73 10.00 20.21
C GLY A 220 20.15 10.01 18.79
N LYS A 221 19.87 8.83 18.21
CA LYS A 221 19.16 8.73 16.93
C LYS A 221 17.66 8.94 17.14
N THR A 222 17.00 9.55 16.17
CA THR A 222 15.53 9.67 16.15
C THR A 222 14.88 8.47 15.46
N ILE A 223 13.59 8.24 15.68
CA ILE A 223 12.86 7.10 15.09
C ILE A 223 12.92 7.11 13.55
N ASP A 224 12.77 8.28 12.92
CA ASP A 224 12.90 8.42 11.47
C ASP A 224 14.31 8.04 10.95
N GLN A 225 15.36 8.36 11.71
CA GLN A 225 16.73 7.97 11.37
C GLN A 225 16.96 6.47 11.54
N ILE A 226 16.36 5.85 12.56
CA ILE A 226 16.47 4.41 12.84
C ILE A 226 15.85 3.60 11.71
N PHE A 227 14.64 3.97 11.27
CA PHE A 227 13.91 3.28 10.21
C PHE A 227 14.28 3.76 8.80
N THR A 228 15.34 4.57 8.64
CA THR A 228 15.81 4.96 7.31
C THR A 228 16.44 3.76 6.57
N GLY A 229 15.95 3.50 5.36
CA GLY A 229 16.41 2.38 4.53
C GLY A 229 15.55 1.11 4.71
N PRO A 230 16.05 -0.05 4.27
CA PRO A 230 15.30 -1.30 4.32
C PRO A 230 15.15 -1.80 5.76
N LEU A 231 13.95 -2.29 6.08
CA LEU A 231 13.71 -3.01 7.34
C LEU A 231 14.46 -4.35 7.32
N LEU A 232 15.29 -4.58 8.34
CA LEU A 232 16.14 -5.76 8.50
C LEU A 232 15.52 -6.71 9.54
N THR A 233 15.88 -7.99 9.50
CA THR A 233 15.34 -9.02 10.39
C THR A 233 16.17 -9.26 11.66
N GLN A 234 17.36 -8.68 11.76
CA GLN A 234 18.30 -8.92 12.87
C GLN A 234 18.58 -7.67 13.72
N GLY A 235 17.77 -6.62 13.58
CA GLY A 235 17.96 -5.31 14.20
C GLY A 235 18.49 -4.28 13.21
N PHE A 236 19.12 -3.22 13.70
CA PHE A 236 19.48 -2.04 12.89
C PHE A 236 20.99 -1.88 12.75
N ILE A 237 21.44 -1.41 11.58
CA ILE A 237 22.86 -1.08 11.35
C ILE A 237 22.98 0.45 11.27
N ASP A 238 23.87 1.04 12.07
CA ASP A 238 24.18 2.48 11.93
C ASP A 238 24.94 2.70 10.61
N GLU A 239 24.30 3.41 9.68
CA GLU A 239 24.87 3.65 8.36
C GLU A 239 26.19 4.44 8.41
N ALA A 240 26.35 5.38 9.34
CA ALA A 240 27.58 6.15 9.44
C ALA A 240 28.78 5.26 9.80
N GLU A 241 28.58 4.32 10.74
CA GLU A 241 29.59 3.35 11.14
C GLU A 241 29.90 2.35 10.00
N LEU A 242 28.85 1.92 9.28
CA LEU A 242 29.01 1.04 8.12
C LEU A 242 29.86 1.71 7.02
N ILE A 243 29.55 2.97 6.68
CA ILE A 243 30.28 3.74 5.67
C ILE A 243 31.72 3.95 6.09
N GLU A 244 31.98 4.33 7.35
CA GLU A 244 33.35 4.54 7.86
C GLU A 244 34.19 3.26 7.74
N LEU A 245 33.62 2.13 8.15
CA LEU A 245 34.28 0.83 8.10
C LEU A 245 34.55 0.39 6.66
N LYS A 246 33.61 0.65 5.74
CA LYS A 246 33.69 0.22 4.34
C LYS A 246 34.43 1.16 3.40
N SER A 247 34.71 2.38 3.83
CA SER A 247 35.46 3.36 3.02
C SER A 247 36.97 3.15 3.07
N ARG A 248 37.46 2.18 3.86
CA ARG A 248 38.89 1.86 3.97
C ARG A 248 39.39 1.14 2.72
N SER A 249 40.38 1.72 2.05
CA SER A 249 41.01 1.13 0.85
C SER A 249 42.26 0.29 1.16
N SER A 250 42.86 0.46 2.34
CA SER A 250 44.07 -0.23 2.74
C SER A 250 44.21 -0.30 4.25
N ILE A 251 44.89 -1.33 4.74
CA ILE A 251 45.31 -1.46 6.13
C ILE A 251 46.80 -1.15 6.24
N TYR A 252 47.17 -0.32 7.21
CA TYR A 252 48.56 0.01 7.48
C TYR A 252 49.09 -0.76 8.69
N VAL A 253 50.34 -1.20 8.63
CA VAL A 253 50.99 -1.93 9.75
C VAL A 253 50.97 -1.14 11.05
N VAL A 254 51.07 0.19 10.97
CA VAL A 254 51.01 1.08 12.15
C VAL A 254 49.68 0.95 12.91
N GLU A 255 48.57 0.69 12.22
CA GLU A 255 47.27 0.55 12.86
C GLU A 255 47.17 -0.75 13.69
N LEU A 256 47.77 -1.84 13.18
CA LEU A 256 47.91 -3.09 13.93
C LEU A 256 48.85 -2.92 15.14
N LEU A 257 49.91 -2.14 14.99
CA LEU A 257 50.81 -1.78 16.09
C LEU A 257 50.07 -1.00 17.19
N GLU A 258 49.23 -0.04 16.82
CA GLU A 258 48.39 0.69 17.77
C GLU A 258 47.43 -0.23 18.54
N LYS A 259 46.85 -1.22 17.85
CA LYS A 259 46.03 -2.27 18.49
C LYS A 259 46.85 -3.09 19.48
N ALA A 260 48.08 -3.47 19.10
CA ALA A 260 48.97 -4.20 19.99
C ALA A 260 49.30 -3.40 21.26
N ILE A 261 49.70 -2.13 21.13
CA ILE A 261 50.08 -1.27 22.27
C ILE A 261 48.93 -1.07 23.27
N LYS A 262 47.67 -1.09 22.80
CA LYS A 262 46.48 -0.98 23.65
C LYS A 262 46.22 -2.23 24.51
N VAL A 263 46.84 -3.38 24.20
CA VAL A 263 46.70 -4.59 25.00
C VAL A 263 47.42 -4.43 26.34
N ALA A 264 46.66 -4.55 27.43
CA ALA A 264 47.20 -4.44 28.78
C ALA A 264 48.32 -5.46 29.02
N GLY A 265 49.46 -4.99 29.51
CA GLY A 265 50.64 -5.81 29.80
C GLY A 265 51.81 -5.61 28.83
N ILE A 266 51.59 -4.99 27.67
CA ILE A 266 52.66 -4.66 26.72
C ILE A 266 53.33 -3.33 27.12
N LYS A 267 54.66 -3.35 27.21
CA LYS A 267 55.51 -2.20 27.55
C LYS A 267 55.99 -1.46 26.30
N ARG A 268 56.53 -2.22 25.33
CA ARG A 268 56.98 -1.70 24.02
C ARG A 268 57.05 -2.80 22.97
N VAL A 269 57.04 -2.40 21.70
CA VAL A 269 57.26 -3.27 20.54
C VAL A 269 58.75 -3.32 20.22
N LEU A 270 59.33 -4.52 20.12
CA LEU A 270 60.74 -4.73 19.75
C LEU A 270 60.90 -4.94 18.24
N HIS A 271 59.99 -5.74 17.65
CA HIS A 271 59.98 -6.06 16.23
C HIS A 271 58.54 -6.35 15.79
N PHE A 272 58.18 -5.95 14.56
CA PHE A 272 56.87 -6.23 13.98
C PHE A 272 56.95 -6.21 12.46
N GLU A 273 56.62 -7.33 11.84
CA GLU A 273 56.53 -7.48 10.39
C GLU A 273 55.23 -8.18 10.03
N LEU A 274 54.63 -7.71 8.94
CA LEU A 274 53.42 -8.28 8.37
C LEU A 274 53.74 -8.86 6.99
N PHE A 275 53.32 -10.10 6.78
CA PHE A 275 53.49 -10.82 5.54
C PHE A 275 52.14 -11.08 4.90
N VAL A 276 52.05 -10.81 3.59
CA VAL A 276 50.88 -11.16 2.78
C VAL A 276 51.26 -12.36 1.92
N GLU A 277 50.46 -13.42 1.99
CA GLU A 277 50.56 -14.57 1.10
C GLU A 277 49.94 -14.23 -0.26
N SER A 278 50.70 -14.43 -1.33
CA SER A 278 50.20 -14.39 -2.71
C SER A 278 50.63 -15.64 -3.48
N GLU A 279 50.04 -15.84 -4.67
CA GLU A 279 50.44 -16.94 -5.58
C GLU A 279 51.93 -16.86 -5.99
N GLU A 280 52.56 -15.68 -5.87
CA GLU A 280 53.97 -15.44 -6.20
C GLU A 280 54.92 -15.57 -4.99
N GLY A 281 54.39 -15.84 -3.78
CA GLY A 281 55.16 -16.04 -2.55
C GLY A 281 54.73 -15.16 -1.37
N HIS A 282 55.54 -15.14 -0.30
CA HIS A 282 55.32 -14.30 0.88
C HIS A 282 56.09 -12.97 0.74
N PHE A 283 55.40 -11.84 0.81
CA PHE A 283 56.03 -10.52 0.75
C PHE A 283 55.78 -9.75 2.04
N SER A 284 56.84 -9.17 2.60
CA SER A 284 56.72 -8.19 3.68
C SER A 284 56.04 -6.95 3.13
N SER A 285 54.98 -6.48 3.78
CA SER A 285 54.27 -5.28 3.36
C SER A 285 54.03 -4.31 4.51
N ILE A 286 54.12 -3.03 4.20
CA ILE A 286 53.83 -1.92 5.12
C ILE A 286 52.36 -1.48 4.97
N ASN A 287 51.73 -1.79 3.84
CA ASN A 287 50.33 -1.56 3.56
C ASN A 287 49.68 -2.73 2.78
N VAL A 288 48.50 -3.15 3.20
CA VAL A 288 47.74 -4.21 2.53
C VAL A 288 46.52 -3.60 1.85
N PRO A 289 46.40 -3.62 0.51
CA PRO A 289 45.21 -3.12 -0.16
C PRO A 289 44.00 -4.00 0.16
N ILE A 290 42.84 -3.38 0.36
CA ILE A 290 41.56 -4.08 0.51
C ILE A 290 40.93 -4.15 -0.88
N LEU A 291 40.92 -5.34 -1.46
CA LEU A 291 40.28 -5.58 -2.74
C LEU A 291 38.78 -5.85 -2.55
N PRO A 292 37.89 -5.42 -3.47
CA PRO A 292 36.45 -5.60 -3.29
C PRO A 292 36.00 -7.07 -3.22
N ASP A 293 36.69 -7.96 -3.94
CA ASP A 293 36.38 -9.39 -4.10
C ASP A 293 37.09 -10.29 -3.07
N SER A 294 37.81 -9.70 -2.13
CA SER A 294 38.70 -10.43 -1.22
C SER A 294 38.54 -9.94 0.23
N PHE A 295 38.85 -10.81 1.19
CA PHE A 295 38.88 -10.45 2.61
C PHE A 295 40.18 -10.90 3.26
N LEU A 296 40.63 -10.17 4.28
CA LEU A 296 41.88 -10.46 4.97
C LEU A 296 41.65 -11.45 6.11
N THR A 297 42.50 -12.47 6.22
CA THR A 297 42.42 -13.47 7.30
C THR A 297 43.78 -13.70 7.94
N LEU A 298 43.81 -13.87 9.25
CA LEU A 298 45.07 -14.10 9.97
C LEU A 298 45.45 -15.60 9.91
N ASN A 299 46.59 -15.91 9.31
CA ASN A 299 47.20 -17.23 9.35
C ASN A 299 47.90 -17.44 10.69
N ARG A 300 47.23 -18.17 11.58
CA ARG A 300 47.74 -18.42 12.94
C ARG A 300 48.92 -19.38 12.95
N ALA A 301 48.98 -20.31 11.99
CA ALA A 301 50.04 -21.32 11.95
C ALA A 301 51.39 -20.69 11.55
N GLU A 302 51.36 -19.69 10.68
CA GLU A 302 52.57 -18.98 10.23
C GLU A 302 52.89 -17.72 11.04
N SER A 303 51.94 -17.23 11.85
CA SER A 303 52.19 -16.10 12.74
C SER A 303 53.06 -16.51 13.92
N ASN A 304 54.06 -15.67 14.25
CA ASN A 304 54.97 -15.91 15.37
C ASN A 304 55.03 -14.67 16.26
N ILE A 305 54.49 -14.76 17.47
CA ILE A 305 54.51 -13.69 18.47
C ILE A 305 55.33 -14.14 19.67
N MET A 306 56.39 -13.38 19.97
CA MET A 306 57.26 -13.62 21.11
C MET A 306 57.08 -12.55 22.18
N LEU A 307 57.01 -12.97 23.44
CA LEU A 307 57.01 -12.07 24.60
C LEU A 307 58.33 -12.18 25.35
N SER A 308 58.84 -11.05 25.84
CA SER A 308 60.05 -11.01 26.65
C SER A 308 59.88 -10.08 27.86
N TYR A 309 60.54 -10.42 28.96
CA TYR A 309 60.66 -9.58 30.15
C TYR A 309 62.15 -9.39 30.47
N ASN A 310 62.62 -8.15 30.49
CA ASN A 310 64.06 -7.83 30.62
C ASN A 310 64.94 -8.64 29.65
N GLU A 311 64.55 -8.69 28.37
CA GLU A 311 65.24 -9.44 27.30
C GLU A 311 65.22 -10.97 27.43
N LEU A 312 64.60 -11.52 28.47
CA LEU A 312 64.40 -12.96 28.62
C LEU A 312 63.09 -13.40 27.95
N PRO A 313 63.11 -14.38 27.03
CA PRO A 313 61.90 -14.86 26.38
C PRO A 313 61.02 -15.62 27.38
N ILE A 314 59.72 -15.35 27.33
CA ILE A 314 58.72 -16.10 28.08
C ILE A 314 58.34 -17.32 27.23
N PRO A 315 58.47 -18.56 27.74
CA PRO A 315 58.06 -19.75 27.00
C PRO A 315 56.53 -19.83 26.95
N ILE A 316 56.01 -20.12 25.76
CA ILE A 316 54.58 -20.11 25.46
C ILE A 316 54.15 -21.49 24.96
N ASN A 317 53.04 -22.01 25.48
CA ASN A 317 52.41 -23.19 24.92
C ASN A 317 51.39 -22.81 23.83
N ALA A 318 51.73 -23.08 22.58
CA ALA A 318 50.87 -22.78 21.43
C ALA A 318 49.47 -23.42 21.52
N GLN A 319 49.35 -24.62 22.09
CA GLN A 319 48.06 -25.31 22.23
C GLN A 319 47.15 -24.56 23.21
N LYS A 320 47.72 -24.02 24.29
CA LYS A 320 46.97 -23.29 25.32
C LYS A 320 46.55 -21.90 24.84
N VAL A 321 47.39 -21.24 24.05
CA VAL A 321 47.02 -20.02 23.31
C VAL A 321 45.83 -20.28 22.39
N ALA A 322 45.84 -21.40 21.64
CA ALA A 322 44.73 -21.75 20.75
C ALA A 322 43.41 -21.93 21.52
N THR A 323 43.42 -22.63 22.66
CA THR A 323 42.24 -22.79 23.51
C THR A 323 41.73 -21.45 24.06
N LEU A 324 42.62 -20.59 24.57
CA LEU A 324 42.23 -19.25 25.05
C LEU A 324 41.65 -18.37 23.94
N LEU A 325 42.17 -18.49 22.72
CA LEU A 325 41.64 -17.78 21.56
C LEU A 325 40.24 -18.28 21.18
N GLU A 326 40.00 -19.60 21.20
CA GLU A 326 38.68 -20.19 20.96
C GLU A 326 37.67 -19.78 22.02
N ASP A 327 38.05 -19.77 23.30
CA ASP A 327 37.22 -19.28 24.40
C ASP A 327 36.85 -17.80 24.22
N ARG A 328 37.82 -16.97 23.79
CA ARG A 328 37.59 -15.55 23.48
C ARG A 328 36.64 -15.36 22.31
N LYS A 329 36.80 -16.17 21.25
CA LYS A 329 35.82 -16.22 20.16
C LYS A 329 34.45 -16.54 20.73
N GLY A 330 34.30 -17.67 21.44
CA GLY A 330 33.06 -18.19 22.00
C GLY A 330 32.33 -17.21 22.93
N ARG A 331 33.05 -16.46 23.77
CA ARG A 331 32.46 -15.45 24.67
C ARG A 331 31.89 -14.23 23.95
N GLY A 332 32.40 -13.88 22.76
CA GLY A 332 31.79 -12.89 21.84
C GLY A 332 30.88 -13.51 20.76
N THR A 333 30.74 -14.83 20.77
CA THR A 333 30.11 -15.66 19.72
C THR A 333 28.95 -16.49 20.28
N LEU A 334 28.44 -16.16 21.47
CA LEU A 334 27.17 -16.69 21.94
C LEU A 334 26.03 -16.06 21.15
N THR A 335 25.87 -16.54 19.92
CA THR A 335 24.68 -16.37 19.07
C THR A 335 24.45 -14.92 18.67
N LYS A 336 23.99 -14.67 17.44
CA LYS A 336 23.06 -13.56 17.27
C LYS A 336 21.97 -13.85 18.30
N ALA A 337 21.94 -13.13 19.42
CA ALA A 337 20.65 -12.86 20.02
C ALA A 337 19.98 -12.08 18.90
N TYR A 338 19.22 -12.79 18.06
CA TYR A 338 18.30 -12.14 17.13
C TYR A 338 17.57 -11.17 18.03
N LEU A 339 17.89 -9.89 17.90
CA LEU A 339 17.21 -8.87 18.67
C LEU A 339 15.75 -9.07 18.27
N GLN A 340 14.95 -9.60 19.20
CA GLN A 340 13.51 -9.64 18.98
C GLN A 340 13.11 -8.20 18.69
N GLU A 341 12.23 -8.04 17.70
CA GLU A 341 11.67 -6.74 17.37
C GLU A 341 11.19 -6.09 18.67
N GLU A 342 11.83 -5.00 19.06
CA GLU A 342 11.28 -4.09 20.05
C GLU A 342 10.11 -3.41 19.33
N GLU A 343 8.87 -3.81 19.63
CA GLU A 343 7.70 -3.09 19.11
C GLU A 343 7.68 -1.68 19.71
N LEU A 344 7.41 -0.69 18.87
CA LEU A 344 7.18 0.67 19.34
C LEU A 344 5.89 0.70 20.15
N PHE A 345 5.99 1.22 21.37
CA PHE A 345 4.86 1.33 22.27
C PHE A 345 3.78 2.26 21.69
N VAL A 346 2.58 1.73 21.49
CA VAL A 346 1.36 2.47 21.17
C VAL A 346 0.44 2.39 22.38
N LEU A 347 -0.13 3.53 22.79
CA LEU A 347 -1.10 3.55 23.88
C LEU A 347 -2.37 2.80 23.45
N GLU A 348 -2.73 1.75 24.20
CA GLU A 348 -4.00 1.05 24.01
C GLU A 348 -5.10 1.74 24.83
N GLY A 349 -6.20 2.06 24.17
CA GLY A 349 -7.38 2.65 24.81
C GLY A 349 -8.35 1.61 25.36
N THR A 350 -9.23 2.06 26.25
CA THR A 350 -10.33 1.27 26.79
C THR A 350 -11.60 1.52 25.99
N TYR A 351 -12.25 0.46 25.50
CA TYR A 351 -13.52 0.59 24.79
C TYR A 351 -14.62 1.24 25.64
N ARG A 352 -15.35 2.17 25.02
CA ARG A 352 -16.47 2.91 25.62
C ARG A 352 -17.72 2.72 24.76
N HIS A 353 -18.87 2.46 25.39
CA HIS A 353 -20.17 2.43 24.72
C HIS A 353 -20.67 3.86 24.45
N LEU A 354 -20.05 4.54 23.48
CA LEU A 354 -20.34 5.93 23.14
C LEU A 354 -21.75 6.12 22.57
N GLU A 355 -22.30 5.07 21.96
CA GLU A 355 -23.59 5.09 21.27
C GLU A 355 -24.81 5.01 22.19
N ASP A 356 -24.60 4.66 23.46
CA ASP A 356 -25.70 4.46 24.40
C ASP A 356 -26.36 5.80 24.75
N TYR A 357 -27.58 6.00 24.23
CA TYR A 357 -28.35 7.22 24.44
C TYR A 357 -29.59 6.93 25.28
N VAL A 358 -29.74 7.67 26.39
CA VAL A 358 -30.96 7.69 27.21
C VAL A 358 -31.73 8.96 26.87
N SER A 359 -33.03 8.84 26.63
CA SER A 359 -33.86 9.99 26.26
C SER A 359 -33.94 11.04 27.37
N ILE A 360 -33.79 12.31 27.00
CA ILE A 360 -33.96 13.44 27.92
C ILE A 360 -35.36 13.50 28.54
N GLN A 361 -36.35 12.81 27.93
CA GLN A 361 -37.70 12.71 28.45
C GLN A 361 -37.76 11.99 29.81
N GLN A 362 -36.75 11.17 30.15
CA GLN A 362 -36.65 10.53 31.45
C GLN A 362 -36.18 11.48 32.56
N ASP A 363 -35.48 12.56 32.20
CA ASP A 363 -34.94 13.53 33.16
C ASP A 363 -35.99 14.56 33.60
N PHE A 364 -37.17 14.56 32.99
CA PHE A 364 -38.27 15.43 33.40
C PHE A 364 -38.94 14.95 34.68
N PRO A 365 -39.43 15.87 35.53
CA PRO A 365 -40.26 15.50 36.68
C PRO A 365 -41.49 14.67 36.25
N LEU A 366 -41.87 13.68 37.07
CA LEU A 366 -42.98 12.76 36.80
C LEU A 366 -44.29 13.46 36.41
N LEU A 367 -44.55 14.66 36.93
CA LEU A 367 -45.74 15.47 36.62
C LEU A 367 -45.91 15.76 35.11
N TYR A 368 -44.83 15.77 34.35
CA TYR A 368 -44.86 16.01 32.90
C TYR A 368 -45.34 14.79 32.11
N ASN A 369 -45.37 13.59 32.71
CA ASN A 369 -45.83 12.33 32.10
C ASN A 369 -45.10 11.96 30.78
N VAL A 370 -43.87 12.45 30.59
CA VAL A 370 -43.09 12.22 29.36
C VAL A 370 -42.10 11.04 29.46
N GLY A 371 -41.71 10.63 30.67
CA GLY A 371 -40.84 9.46 30.88
C GLY A 371 -41.52 8.10 30.64
N HIS A 372 -40.86 7.00 31.02
CA HIS A 372 -41.37 5.63 30.88
C HIS A 372 -42.64 5.36 31.69
N GLU A 373 -42.77 5.99 32.87
CA GLU A 373 -43.97 5.91 33.71
C GLU A 373 -45.21 6.42 32.95
N GLY A 374 -45.02 7.37 32.02
CA GLY A 374 -46.07 7.91 31.17
C GLY A 374 -47.21 8.56 31.95
N CYS A 375 -48.37 8.64 31.31
CA CYS A 375 -49.59 9.13 31.93
C CYS A 375 -50.41 7.94 32.45
N ALA A 376 -50.87 8.00 33.70
CA ALA A 376 -51.64 6.91 34.30
C ALA A 376 -52.90 6.60 33.48
N PRO A 377 -53.32 5.33 33.30
CA PRO A 377 -54.49 5.00 32.47
C PRO A 377 -55.82 5.60 32.94
N SER A 378 -55.88 6.08 34.19
CA SER A 378 -57.04 6.76 34.77
C SER A 378 -57.10 8.26 34.45
N GLU A 379 -56.08 8.84 33.82
CA GLU A 379 -56.01 10.26 33.51
C GLU A 379 -56.96 10.64 32.36
N PRO A 380 -57.45 11.90 32.31
CA PRO A 380 -58.30 12.36 31.22
C PRO A 380 -57.60 12.26 29.85
N PRO A 381 -58.32 11.97 28.76
CA PRO A 381 -57.75 11.91 27.41
C PRO A 381 -56.96 13.16 26.98
N GLU A 382 -57.34 14.32 27.51
CA GLU A 382 -56.64 15.59 27.29
C GLU A 382 -55.21 15.57 27.85
N ASN A 383 -54.98 14.97 29.02
CA ASN A 383 -53.66 14.86 29.63
C ASN A 383 -52.76 13.90 28.85
N HIS A 384 -53.33 12.79 28.36
CA HIS A 384 -52.63 11.90 27.43
C HIS A 384 -52.23 12.63 26.13
N ALA A 385 -53.12 13.45 25.57
CA ALA A 385 -52.83 14.22 24.35
C ALA A 385 -51.74 15.28 24.57
N LYS A 386 -51.77 16.03 25.69
CA LYS A 386 -50.74 17.02 26.05
C LYS A 386 -49.38 16.38 26.27
N ALA A 387 -49.33 15.25 26.97
CA ALA A 387 -48.10 14.48 27.16
C ALA A 387 -47.53 14.07 25.80
N LYS A 388 -48.35 13.49 24.91
CA LYS A 388 -47.92 13.14 23.55
C LYS A 388 -47.38 14.34 22.77
N GLN A 389 -48.03 15.49 22.83
CA GLN A 389 -47.56 16.71 22.16
C GLN A 389 -46.18 17.15 22.67
N LEU A 390 -45.96 17.12 23.98
CA LEU A 390 -44.66 17.47 24.57
C LEU A 390 -43.59 16.44 24.21
N LYS A 391 -43.89 15.14 24.25
CA LYS A 391 -42.98 14.09 23.78
C LYS A 391 -42.55 14.32 22.34
N SER A 392 -43.49 14.62 21.44
CA SER A 392 -43.19 14.93 20.04
C SER A 392 -42.28 16.16 19.88
N TYR A 393 -42.45 17.18 20.72
CA TYR A 393 -41.56 18.35 20.74
C TYR A 393 -40.14 17.99 21.23
N LEU A 394 -40.04 17.17 22.28
CA LEU A 394 -38.76 16.75 22.86
C LEU A 394 -37.97 15.79 21.97
N LEU A 395 -38.67 14.99 21.16
CA LEU A 395 -38.06 14.04 20.22
C LEU A 395 -37.08 14.72 19.24
N PHE A 396 -37.31 15.98 18.88
CA PHE A 396 -36.37 16.74 18.07
C PHE A 396 -34.97 16.84 18.72
N PHE A 397 -34.93 17.11 20.03
CA PHE A 397 -33.66 17.19 20.77
C PHE A 397 -33.07 15.80 20.99
N ASP A 398 -33.90 14.80 21.29
CA ASP A 398 -33.44 13.41 21.41
C ASP A 398 -32.70 12.95 20.16
N GLN A 399 -33.26 13.25 18.98
CA GLN A 399 -32.66 12.90 17.70
C GLN A 399 -31.32 13.62 17.48
N LEU A 400 -31.19 14.88 17.86
CA LEU A 400 -29.94 15.64 17.74
C LEU A 400 -28.83 15.04 18.61
N PHE A 401 -29.15 14.66 19.85
CA PHE A 401 -28.19 14.08 20.78
C PHE A 401 -27.80 12.66 20.39
N ALA A 402 -28.76 11.82 19.99
CA ALA A 402 -28.48 10.49 19.46
C ALA A 402 -27.59 10.55 18.21
N ASN A 403 -27.86 11.49 17.29
CA ASN A 403 -27.02 11.69 16.11
C ASN A 403 -25.60 12.16 16.48
N TYR A 404 -25.44 13.01 17.49
CA TYR A 404 -24.13 13.45 17.95
C TYR A 404 -23.31 12.26 18.48
N LEU A 405 -23.91 11.43 19.34
CA LEU A 405 -23.25 10.25 19.90
C LEU A 405 -22.94 9.20 18.83
N GLY A 406 -23.85 8.99 17.88
CA GLY A 406 -23.61 8.15 16.70
C GLY A 406 -22.48 8.69 15.81
N GLN A 407 -22.35 10.00 15.67
CA GLN A 407 -21.19 10.61 14.99
C GLN A 407 -19.90 10.37 15.78
N LEU A 408 -19.93 10.59 17.10
CA LEU A 408 -18.78 10.45 17.99
C LEU A 408 -18.24 9.01 17.96
N SER A 409 -19.11 8.00 18.05
CA SER A 409 -18.71 6.59 17.96
C SER A 409 -18.13 6.23 16.58
N ASN A 410 -18.60 6.88 15.52
CA ASN A 410 -18.18 6.62 14.14
C ASN A 410 -16.95 7.43 13.71
N VAL A 411 -16.41 8.33 14.55
CA VAL A 411 -15.20 9.11 14.23
C VAL A 411 -14.03 8.19 13.87
N LYS A 412 -13.85 7.09 14.62
CA LYS A 412 -12.78 6.11 14.37
C LYS A 412 -12.85 5.48 12.98
N HIS A 413 -14.05 5.24 12.46
CA HIS A 413 -14.26 4.69 11.11
C HIS A 413 -14.12 5.77 10.03
N THR A 414 -14.57 6.99 10.33
CA THR A 414 -14.50 8.13 9.40
C THR A 414 -13.06 8.60 9.16
N MET A 415 -12.24 8.60 10.22
CA MET A 415 -10.83 9.00 10.19
C MET A 415 -9.86 7.83 9.97
N ALA A 416 -10.35 6.60 9.85
CA ALA A 416 -9.50 5.46 9.51
C ALA A 416 -8.91 5.61 8.09
N ILE A 417 -7.65 5.18 7.93
CA ILE A 417 -7.02 4.96 6.63
C ILE A 417 -7.90 4.04 5.78
N TYR A 418 -8.37 2.94 6.38
CA TYR A 418 -9.31 2.03 5.76
C TYR A 418 -10.31 1.50 6.79
N SER A 419 -11.60 1.62 6.48
CA SER A 419 -12.68 0.99 7.25
C SER A 419 -13.84 0.69 6.32
N ASP A 420 -14.33 -0.54 6.30
CA ASP A 420 -15.55 -0.90 5.55
C ASP A 420 -16.81 -0.29 6.20
N ALA A 421 -16.70 0.23 7.42
CA ALA A 421 -17.78 0.84 8.18
C ALA A 421 -17.87 2.37 8.02
N TRP A 422 -17.07 2.99 7.14
CA TRP A 422 -17.03 4.44 6.97
C TRP A 422 -18.40 5.06 6.63
N ASN A 423 -19.27 4.30 5.94
CA ASN A 423 -20.61 4.73 5.52
C ASN A 423 -21.72 4.26 6.47
N LYS A 424 -21.39 3.86 7.72
CA LYS A 424 -22.43 3.69 8.72
C LYS A 424 -23.16 5.03 8.89
N PRO A 425 -24.49 5.08 8.68
CA PRO A 425 -25.23 6.32 8.85
C PRO A 425 -25.04 6.78 10.30
N ALA A 426 -24.52 7.99 10.46
CA ALA A 426 -24.32 8.56 11.79
C ALA A 426 -25.66 9.00 12.42
N GLY A 427 -26.71 9.09 11.61
CA GLY A 427 -28.07 9.29 12.06
C GLY A 427 -28.66 8.00 12.61
N ARG A 428 -29.08 8.01 13.88
CA ARG A 428 -29.72 6.86 14.53
C ARG A 428 -30.95 7.32 15.29
N LEU A 429 -32.06 6.61 15.13
CA LEU A 429 -33.24 6.87 15.96
C LEU A 429 -32.92 6.59 17.43
N PRO A 430 -33.33 7.46 18.36
CA PRO A 430 -33.21 7.21 19.79
C PRO A 430 -34.18 6.07 20.16
N LEU A 431 -33.65 4.85 20.28
CA LEU A 431 -34.47 3.64 20.42
C LEU A 431 -35.16 3.52 21.78
N ASP A 432 -34.66 4.21 22.81
CA ASP A 432 -35.22 4.20 24.17
C ASP A 432 -36.12 5.43 24.45
N VAL A 433 -36.83 5.91 23.43
CA VAL A 433 -37.84 6.96 23.62
C VAL A 433 -39.16 6.35 24.10
N PRO A 434 -39.68 6.74 25.27
CA PRO A 434 -40.91 6.17 25.81
C PRO A 434 -42.13 6.47 24.94
N CYS A 435 -42.90 5.43 24.60
CA CYS A 435 -44.10 5.49 23.74
C CYS A 435 -43.82 5.95 22.29
N MET A 436 -42.64 5.65 21.76
CA MET A 436 -42.28 5.98 20.37
C MET A 436 -43.30 5.43 19.35
N ASP A 437 -43.82 4.22 19.59
CA ASP A 437 -44.85 3.56 18.76
C ASP A 437 -46.18 4.34 18.67
N ASP A 438 -46.47 5.17 19.69
CA ASP A 438 -47.68 6.01 19.73
C ASP A 438 -47.50 7.35 18.99
N ILE A 439 -46.25 7.73 18.71
CA ILE A 439 -45.87 9.02 18.11
C ILE A 439 -45.51 8.82 16.63
N ILE A 440 -44.87 7.69 16.30
CA ILE A 440 -44.51 7.33 14.95
C ILE A 440 -45.60 6.43 14.35
N LYS A 441 -46.26 6.90 13.29
CA LYS A 441 -47.29 6.11 12.60
C LYS A 441 -46.67 4.90 11.89
N GLN A 442 -47.23 3.71 12.13
CA GLN A 442 -46.85 2.49 11.41
C GLN A 442 -47.29 2.55 9.94
N LEU A 443 -46.48 1.99 9.03
CA LEU A 443 -46.78 1.97 7.59
C LEU A 443 -47.99 1.09 7.29
N GLU A 444 -49.07 1.70 6.81
CA GLU A 444 -50.19 0.99 6.19
C GLU A 444 -49.80 0.45 4.79
N SER A 445 -50.53 -0.53 4.28
CA SER A 445 -50.22 -1.25 3.03
C SER A 445 -50.23 -0.38 1.77
N ASP A 446 -50.80 0.82 1.80
CA ASP A 446 -50.71 1.82 0.73
C ASP A 446 -50.38 3.24 1.25
N PRO A 447 -49.08 3.60 1.34
CA PRO A 447 -48.62 4.89 1.88
C PRO A 447 -48.99 6.11 1.03
N SER A 448 -49.49 5.90 -0.19
CA SER A 448 -49.76 6.97 -1.16
C SER A 448 -51.05 7.75 -0.87
N ASN A 449 -51.96 7.18 -0.08
CA ASN A 449 -53.22 7.80 0.33
C ASN A 449 -53.26 8.18 1.83
N ASP A 450 -52.20 7.89 2.58
CA ASP A 450 -52.13 8.20 4.01
C ASP A 450 -51.64 9.64 4.23
N LEU A 451 -52.59 10.55 4.42
CA LEU A 451 -52.33 11.98 4.62
C LEU A 451 -51.43 12.24 5.83
N GLU A 452 -51.57 11.46 6.90
CA GLU A 452 -50.77 11.62 8.12
C GLU A 452 -49.33 11.17 7.90
N PHE A 453 -49.11 10.06 7.19
CA PHE A 453 -47.78 9.61 6.79
C PHE A 453 -47.12 10.60 5.82
N ILE A 454 -47.86 11.15 4.86
CA ILE A 454 -47.37 12.18 3.92
C ILE A 454 -46.96 13.45 4.69
N VAL A 455 -47.74 13.84 5.69
CA VAL A 455 -47.45 14.99 6.55
C VAL A 455 -46.22 14.70 7.43
N GLN A 456 -46.13 13.53 8.05
CA GLN A 456 -44.97 13.09 8.83
C GLN A 456 -43.69 13.08 7.98
N LYS A 457 -43.77 12.55 6.75
CA LYS A 457 -42.69 12.56 5.75
C LYS A 457 -42.21 13.98 5.42
N LYS A 458 -43.14 14.93 5.30
CA LYS A 458 -42.83 16.34 5.06
C LYS A 458 -42.14 17.01 6.25
N TYR A 459 -42.54 16.65 7.48
CA TYR A 459 -41.93 17.20 8.71
C TYR A 459 -40.55 16.62 9.02
N LEU A 460 -40.29 15.37 8.63
CA LEU A 460 -38.98 14.72 8.73
C LEU A 460 -38.02 15.10 7.57
N ASP A 461 -38.40 16.05 6.70
CA ASP A 461 -37.66 16.52 5.51
C ASP A 461 -37.17 15.39 4.57
N LEU A 462 -37.98 14.33 4.42
CA LEU A 462 -37.62 13.14 3.64
C LEU A 462 -37.83 13.38 2.13
N LYS A 463 -36.74 13.51 1.37
CA LYS A 463 -36.74 13.98 -0.03
C LYS A 463 -37.08 12.94 -1.10
N HIS A 464 -37.02 11.64 -0.79
CA HIS A 464 -37.17 10.57 -1.79
C HIS A 464 -38.53 9.84 -1.73
N PRO A 465 -39.15 9.47 -2.87
CA PRO A 465 -40.33 8.61 -2.91
C PRO A 465 -39.98 7.15 -2.56
N LEU A 466 -40.89 6.44 -1.87
CA LEU A 466 -40.77 5.00 -1.60
C LEU A 466 -40.77 4.23 -2.92
N THR A 467 -39.71 3.49 -3.24
CA THR A 467 -39.73 2.59 -4.41
C THR A 467 -40.51 1.32 -4.08
N ALA A 468 -40.99 0.60 -5.10
CA ALA A 468 -41.87 -0.56 -4.92
C ALA A 468 -41.20 -1.74 -4.19
N ILE A 469 -39.87 -1.78 -4.14
CA ILE A 469 -39.08 -2.82 -3.47
C ILE A 469 -38.96 -2.53 -1.96
N ASP A 470 -38.87 -1.25 -1.57
CA ASP A 470 -38.79 -0.81 -0.16
C ASP A 470 -40.07 -1.11 0.62
N ARG A 471 -41.24 -1.12 -0.05
CA ARG A 471 -42.55 -1.36 0.57
C ARG A 471 -42.67 -2.75 1.24
N LYS A 472 -41.89 -3.74 0.80
CA LYS A 472 -41.94 -5.11 1.34
C LYS A 472 -41.10 -5.29 2.61
N GLN A 473 -40.09 -4.46 2.84
CA GLN A 473 -39.21 -4.54 4.00
C GLN A 473 -39.70 -3.67 5.18
N ALA A 474 -40.52 -2.66 4.91
CA ALA A 474 -40.92 -1.66 5.90
C ALA A 474 -42.11 -2.03 6.83
N ILE A 475 -42.50 -3.31 6.90
CA ILE A 475 -43.70 -3.79 7.63
C ILE A 475 -43.40 -4.20 9.08
N ASP A 476 -42.15 -4.11 9.54
CA ASP A 476 -41.74 -4.27 10.95
C ASP A 476 -41.18 -2.93 11.48
N SER A 477 -41.24 -2.74 12.81
CA SER A 477 -40.61 -1.64 13.56
C SER A 477 -39.15 -1.38 13.15
N THR A 478 -38.42 -2.44 12.77
CA THR A 478 -37.07 -2.41 12.20
C THR A 478 -37.00 -1.75 10.82
N GLY A 479 -37.98 -2.02 9.93
CA GLY A 479 -37.99 -1.50 8.57
C GLY A 479 -38.30 0.01 8.45
N TYR A 480 -39.04 0.58 9.40
CA TYR A 480 -39.21 2.05 9.50
C TYR A 480 -37.92 2.73 9.99
N VAL A 481 -37.23 2.12 10.95
CA VAL A 481 -35.94 2.60 11.46
C VAL A 481 -34.90 2.60 10.34
N ASP A 482 -34.81 1.51 9.58
CA ASP A 482 -33.93 1.39 8.42
C ASP A 482 -34.26 2.44 7.34
N TYR A 483 -35.54 2.71 7.10
CA TYR A 483 -36.00 3.75 6.16
C TYR A 483 -35.56 5.16 6.58
N ILE A 484 -35.74 5.52 7.85
CA ILE A 484 -35.31 6.83 8.36
C ILE A 484 -33.78 6.94 8.29
N ASN A 485 -33.05 5.91 8.72
CA ASN A 485 -31.58 5.89 8.63
C ASN A 485 -31.08 6.06 7.19
N ASN A 486 -31.76 5.45 6.21
CA ASN A 486 -31.41 5.56 4.79
C ASN A 486 -31.70 6.94 4.16
N ILE A 487 -32.49 7.80 4.80
CA ILE A 487 -32.90 9.10 4.23
C ILE A 487 -32.31 10.30 5.00
N LEU A 488 -31.87 10.11 6.25
CA LEU A 488 -31.32 11.17 7.10
C LEU A 488 -30.07 11.87 6.53
N GLU A 489 -29.33 11.25 5.60
CA GLU A 489 -28.28 11.92 4.83
C GLU A 489 -28.51 11.79 3.32
N SER A 490 -28.41 12.91 2.59
CA SER A 490 -28.28 12.84 1.13
C SER A 490 -26.94 12.18 0.79
N ASN A 491 -26.97 11.07 0.04
CA ASN A 491 -25.75 10.34 -0.37
C ASN A 491 -24.64 11.27 -0.89
N ILE A 492 -24.97 12.32 -1.67
CA ILE A 492 -23.96 13.25 -2.20
C ILE A 492 -23.20 14.01 -1.10
N ARG A 493 -23.87 14.57 -0.08
CA ARG A 493 -23.20 15.33 0.98
C ARG A 493 -22.33 14.46 1.87
N SER A 494 -22.77 13.24 2.18
CA SER A 494 -21.97 12.29 2.95
C SER A 494 -20.73 11.88 2.15
N LEU A 495 -20.89 11.63 0.84
CA LEU A 495 -19.80 11.34 -0.08
C LEU A 495 -18.81 12.50 -0.21
N GLU A 496 -19.26 13.75 -0.26
CA GLU A 496 -18.37 14.93 -0.25
C GLU A 496 -17.62 15.09 1.08
N LYS A 497 -18.29 14.84 2.21
CA LYS A 497 -17.65 14.83 3.54
C LYS A 497 -16.56 13.75 3.60
N ARG A 498 -16.86 12.54 3.13
CA ARG A 498 -15.89 11.44 3.04
C ARG A 498 -14.72 11.82 2.13
N SER A 499 -14.98 12.43 0.97
CA SER A 499 -13.95 12.87 0.02
C SER A 499 -12.98 13.86 0.66
N ARG A 500 -13.50 14.86 1.39
CA ARG A 500 -12.67 15.83 2.13
C ARG A 500 -11.86 15.19 3.25
N MET A 501 -12.43 14.22 3.96
CA MET A 501 -11.71 13.48 4.99
C MET A 501 -10.58 12.64 4.39
N LEU A 502 -10.83 11.98 3.26
CA LEU A 502 -9.81 11.25 2.51
C LEU A 502 -8.70 12.16 2.01
N ASP A 503 -9.02 13.37 1.52
CA ASP A 503 -8.03 14.37 1.14
C ASP A 503 -7.18 14.83 2.33
N HIS A 504 -7.80 15.00 3.49
CA HIS A 504 -7.08 15.29 4.74
C HIS A 504 -6.11 14.16 5.11
N LEU A 505 -6.55 12.90 5.02
CA LEU A 505 -5.69 11.73 5.29
C LEU A 505 -4.54 11.60 4.29
N LEU A 506 -4.80 11.81 2.99
CA LEU A 506 -3.76 11.82 1.95
C LEU A 506 -2.71 12.92 2.19
N ALA A 507 -3.13 14.07 2.72
CA ALA A 507 -2.24 15.18 2.99
C ALA A 507 -1.17 14.88 4.07
N TYR A 508 -1.42 13.96 5.00
CA TYR A 508 -0.39 13.49 5.95
C TYR A 508 0.82 12.88 5.24
N PHE A 509 0.60 12.31 4.06
CA PHE A 509 1.62 11.69 3.24
C PHE A 509 2.11 12.60 2.10
N ALA A 510 1.72 13.88 2.13
CA ALA A 510 1.96 14.85 1.07
C ALA A 510 1.40 14.42 -0.31
N GLU A 511 0.43 13.52 -0.34
CA GLU A 511 -0.17 13.01 -1.56
C GLU A 511 -1.35 13.88 -2.00
N ARG A 512 -1.52 14.01 -3.32
CA ARG A 512 -2.67 14.69 -3.92
C ARG A 512 -3.31 13.77 -4.94
N PHE A 513 -4.47 13.24 -4.60
CA PHE A 513 -5.23 12.43 -5.53
C PHE A 513 -5.89 13.33 -6.58
N THR A 514 -5.21 13.49 -7.69
CA THR A 514 -5.68 14.39 -8.75
C THR A 514 -6.80 13.71 -9.54
N ILE A 515 -7.74 14.52 -10.04
CA ILE A 515 -9.02 14.15 -10.68
C ILE A 515 -8.88 13.31 -11.98
N TYR A 516 -7.69 12.81 -12.29
CA TYR A 516 -7.37 12.08 -13.52
C TYR A 516 -8.29 10.86 -13.75
N SER A 517 -8.81 10.24 -12.69
CA SER A 517 -9.74 9.10 -12.77
C SER A 517 -11.19 9.46 -13.13
N LEU A 518 -11.63 10.73 -13.03
CA LEU A 518 -13.06 11.09 -13.07
C LEU A 518 -13.60 11.46 -14.45
N HIS A 519 -12.81 11.33 -15.52
CA HIS A 519 -13.23 11.94 -16.78
C HIS A 519 -14.42 11.27 -17.47
N LEU A 520 -14.85 10.02 -17.18
CA LEU A 520 -15.80 9.38 -18.11
C LEU A 520 -16.85 8.39 -17.61
N TYR A 521 -16.80 7.84 -16.41
CA TYR A 521 -17.65 6.67 -16.13
C TYR A 521 -19.07 6.99 -15.61
N PRO A 522 -19.31 8.01 -14.78
CA PRO A 522 -20.68 8.38 -14.39
C PRO A 522 -21.08 9.83 -14.73
N LYS A 523 -22.22 10.01 -15.41
CA LYS A 523 -22.90 11.32 -15.51
C LYS A 523 -23.52 11.77 -14.18
N ASN A 524 -23.86 10.81 -13.31
CA ASN A 524 -24.41 11.08 -11.98
C ASN A 524 -23.27 11.49 -11.04
N GLU A 525 -23.42 12.65 -10.40
CA GLU A 525 -22.47 13.19 -9.43
C GLU A 525 -22.22 12.25 -8.24
N GLU A 526 -23.26 11.59 -7.76
CA GLU A 526 -23.17 10.61 -6.67
C GLU A 526 -22.22 9.46 -7.02
N LYS A 527 -22.47 8.78 -8.14
CA LYS A 527 -21.60 7.69 -8.63
C LYS A 527 -20.16 8.14 -8.89
N ARG A 528 -19.99 9.40 -9.33
CA ARG A 528 -18.65 9.99 -9.53
C ARG A 528 -17.92 10.14 -8.20
N LEU A 529 -18.60 10.61 -7.17
CA LEU A 529 -18.03 10.74 -5.83
C LEU A 529 -17.78 9.38 -5.17
N GLU A 530 -18.67 8.39 -5.35
CA GLU A 530 -18.44 7.01 -4.92
C GLU A 530 -17.15 6.44 -5.51
N TYR A 531 -16.99 6.53 -6.83
CA TYR A 531 -15.80 6.05 -7.51
C TYR A 531 -14.53 6.81 -7.09
N LEU A 532 -14.62 8.13 -6.88
CA LEU A 532 -13.51 8.93 -6.35
C LEU A 532 -13.09 8.45 -4.95
N ASN A 533 -14.06 8.30 -4.05
CA ASN A 533 -13.81 7.92 -2.66
C ASN A 533 -13.26 6.48 -2.57
N LEU A 534 -13.76 5.57 -3.41
CA LEU A 534 -13.23 4.21 -3.51
C LEU A 534 -11.76 4.24 -3.93
N ASN A 535 -11.41 4.97 -4.99
CA ASN A 535 -10.04 5.05 -5.47
C ASN A 535 -9.08 5.66 -4.44
N LYS A 536 -9.48 6.76 -3.78
CA LYS A 536 -8.71 7.35 -2.67
C LYS A 536 -8.52 6.37 -1.51
N THR A 537 -9.57 5.61 -1.18
CA THR A 537 -9.52 4.60 -0.12
C THR A 537 -8.59 3.45 -0.49
N LEU A 538 -8.62 2.94 -1.72
CA LEU A 538 -7.70 1.91 -2.20
C LEU A 538 -6.25 2.40 -2.26
N PHE A 539 -6.04 3.66 -2.68
CA PHE A 539 -4.72 4.28 -2.67
C PHE A 539 -4.15 4.38 -1.25
N LEU A 540 -4.97 4.85 -0.30
CA LEU A 540 -4.59 4.91 1.11
C LEU A 540 -4.36 3.53 1.70
N LYS A 541 -5.19 2.53 1.38
CA LYS A 541 -5.05 1.15 1.85
C LYS A 541 -3.69 0.56 1.47
N ASP A 542 -3.33 0.71 0.20
CA ASP A 542 -2.12 0.11 -0.37
C ASP A 542 -0.90 1.05 -0.22
N TYR A 543 -1.03 2.14 0.54
CA TYR A 543 -0.07 3.25 0.56
C TYR A 543 1.34 2.82 0.95
N ILE A 544 1.48 1.97 1.97
CA ILE A 544 2.79 1.43 2.38
C ILE A 544 3.52 0.83 1.18
N GLU A 545 2.85 -0.05 0.44
CA GLU A 545 3.47 -0.81 -0.66
C GLU A 545 3.78 0.12 -1.84
N ILE A 546 2.82 0.94 -2.27
CA ILE A 546 3.00 1.83 -3.43
C ILE A 546 3.92 3.02 -3.15
N SER A 547 4.14 3.38 -1.89
CA SER A 547 5.09 4.42 -1.49
C SER A 547 6.48 3.86 -1.26
N ARG A 548 6.61 2.88 -0.34
CA ARG A 548 7.88 2.23 0.01
C ARG A 548 8.53 1.62 -1.22
N ASP A 549 7.79 0.75 -1.92
CA ASP A 549 8.30 -0.08 -3.00
C ASP A 549 8.18 0.59 -4.38
N ARG A 550 8.01 1.92 -4.46
CA ARG A 550 7.84 2.66 -5.72
C ARG A 550 8.91 2.35 -6.78
N GLY A 551 10.16 2.13 -6.36
CA GLY A 551 11.29 1.80 -7.24
C GLY A 551 11.50 0.30 -7.46
N ARG A 552 10.77 -0.57 -6.73
CA ARG A 552 10.93 -2.02 -6.76
C ARG A 552 10.49 -2.58 -8.10
N ALA A 553 11.32 -3.43 -8.67
CA ALA A 553 11.01 -4.16 -9.87
C ALA A 553 10.11 -5.37 -9.62
N ALA A 554 9.60 -5.97 -10.71
CA ALA A 554 8.81 -7.18 -10.61
C ALA A 554 9.70 -8.38 -10.22
N TYR A 555 9.13 -9.32 -9.46
CA TYR A 555 9.79 -10.56 -9.04
C TYR A 555 8.77 -11.70 -8.92
N SER A 556 9.27 -12.93 -8.91
CA SER A 556 8.46 -14.13 -8.66
C SER A 556 8.82 -14.72 -7.30
N LYS A 557 7.81 -15.16 -6.55
CA LYS A 557 7.95 -15.83 -5.26
C LYS A 557 7.35 -17.23 -5.33
N GLU A 558 8.03 -18.22 -4.78
CA GLU A 558 7.43 -19.55 -4.58
C GLU A 558 6.35 -19.49 -3.50
N THR A 559 5.23 -20.15 -3.76
CA THR A 559 4.15 -20.36 -2.79
C THR A 559 4.29 -21.75 -2.18
N GLY A 560 3.82 -21.93 -0.94
CA GLY A 560 4.00 -23.17 -0.17
C GLY A 560 3.42 -24.45 -0.82
N GLU A 561 2.62 -24.31 -1.88
CA GLU A 561 2.07 -25.43 -2.67
C GLU A 561 2.88 -25.74 -3.94
N GLY A 562 4.10 -25.19 -4.09
CA GLY A 562 4.93 -25.33 -5.29
C GLY A 562 4.45 -24.49 -6.48
N GLY A 563 3.57 -23.52 -6.24
CA GLY A 563 3.18 -22.52 -7.22
C GLY A 563 4.17 -21.36 -7.27
N MET A 564 4.18 -20.60 -8.37
CA MET A 564 4.90 -19.33 -8.45
C MET A 564 3.90 -18.18 -8.51
N GLN A 565 4.01 -17.25 -7.57
CA GLN A 565 3.27 -16.01 -7.57
C GLN A 565 4.14 -14.91 -8.18
N HIS A 566 3.66 -14.30 -9.26
CA HIS A 566 4.28 -13.11 -9.83
C HIS A 566 3.81 -11.87 -9.07
N VAL A 567 4.77 -11.05 -8.63
CA VAL A 567 4.52 -9.77 -7.96
C VAL A 567 4.95 -8.65 -8.87
N SER A 568 4.00 -7.79 -9.25
CA SER A 568 4.24 -6.64 -10.11
C SER A 568 5.19 -5.62 -9.47
N SER A 569 5.80 -4.77 -10.30
CA SER A 569 6.66 -3.67 -9.81
C SER A 569 5.84 -2.66 -9.02
N GLY A 570 6.45 -2.06 -7.99
CA GLY A 570 5.74 -1.07 -7.18
C GLY A 570 5.39 0.19 -7.97
N PHE A 571 6.23 0.58 -8.94
CA PHE A 571 5.89 1.64 -9.90
C PHE A 571 4.59 1.34 -10.66
N LYS A 572 4.43 0.10 -11.17
CA LYS A 572 3.20 -0.29 -11.87
C LYS A 572 1.98 -0.22 -10.96
N GLN A 573 2.09 -0.73 -9.74
CA GLN A 573 1.01 -0.67 -8.75
C GLN A 573 0.63 0.77 -8.40
N ARG A 574 1.62 1.66 -8.22
CA ARG A 574 1.40 3.09 -7.95
C ARG A 574 0.67 3.78 -9.10
N ILE A 575 1.10 3.57 -10.36
CA ILE A 575 0.40 4.12 -11.53
C ILE A 575 -1.04 3.56 -11.61
N TYR A 576 -1.25 2.27 -11.37
CA TYR A 576 -2.60 1.69 -11.38
C TYR A 576 -3.52 2.37 -10.37
N ARG A 577 -3.05 2.57 -9.13
CA ARG A 577 -3.83 3.26 -8.08
C ARG A 577 -4.09 4.72 -8.42
N ASN A 578 -3.11 5.44 -8.97
CA ASN A 578 -3.30 6.81 -9.45
C ASN A 578 -4.32 6.91 -10.60
N LEU A 579 -4.39 5.89 -11.46
CA LEU A 579 -5.37 5.83 -12.55
C LEU A 579 -6.76 5.33 -12.11
N GLY A 580 -6.92 4.88 -10.86
CA GLY A 580 -8.16 4.28 -10.36
C GLY A 580 -8.42 2.88 -10.93
N ILE A 581 -7.36 2.15 -11.32
CA ILE A 581 -7.48 0.76 -11.76
C ILE A 581 -7.48 -0.13 -10.52
N GLU A 582 -8.61 -0.80 -10.28
CA GLU A 582 -8.81 -1.65 -9.10
C GLU A 582 -8.00 -2.95 -9.19
N ASP A 583 -8.04 -3.60 -10.36
CA ASP A 583 -7.32 -4.85 -10.61
C ASP A 583 -5.87 -4.61 -11.04
N VAL A 584 -4.96 -4.83 -10.10
CA VAL A 584 -3.50 -4.69 -10.25
C VAL A 584 -2.80 -5.94 -10.78
N THR A 585 -3.55 -6.97 -11.15
CA THR A 585 -2.98 -8.21 -11.69
C THR A 585 -2.44 -8.02 -13.11
N ASP A 586 -1.41 -8.79 -13.44
CA ASP A 586 -0.87 -8.85 -14.80
C ASP A 586 -1.85 -9.58 -15.71
N ARG A 587 -2.16 -8.95 -16.84
CA ARG A 587 -3.20 -9.38 -17.78
C ARG A 587 -2.68 -9.29 -19.20
N ILE A 588 -3.23 -10.13 -20.06
CA ILE A 588 -2.96 -10.11 -21.50
C ILE A 588 -4.17 -9.45 -22.15
N PHE A 589 -4.05 -8.18 -22.48
CA PHE A 589 -5.17 -7.32 -22.85
C PHE A 589 -5.82 -7.76 -24.15
N HIS A 590 -5.04 -8.18 -25.17
CA HIS A 590 -5.63 -8.66 -26.43
C HIS A 590 -6.45 -9.93 -26.22
N GLN A 591 -6.06 -10.79 -25.27
CA GLN A 591 -6.76 -12.04 -24.98
C GLN A 591 -8.12 -11.81 -24.34
N ILE A 592 -8.28 -10.75 -23.53
CA ILE A 592 -9.58 -10.40 -22.93
C ILE A 592 -10.59 -10.14 -24.05
N ILE A 593 -10.24 -9.31 -25.02
CA ILE A 593 -11.13 -9.05 -26.17
C ILE A 593 -11.22 -10.28 -27.08
N LYS A 594 -10.12 -10.97 -27.40
CA LYS A 594 -10.14 -12.13 -28.31
C LYS A 594 -10.99 -13.29 -27.79
N ARG A 595 -10.97 -13.54 -26.49
CA ARG A 595 -11.79 -14.58 -25.83
C ARG A 595 -13.26 -14.19 -25.76
N ASN A 596 -13.57 -12.89 -25.68
CA ASN A 596 -14.91 -12.40 -25.42
C ASN A 596 -15.62 -11.82 -26.66
N MET A 597 -14.87 -11.43 -27.70
CA MET A 597 -15.32 -10.78 -28.93
C MET A 597 -14.51 -11.28 -30.15
N TYR A 598 -15.07 -12.18 -30.96
CA TYR A 598 -14.44 -12.58 -32.23
C TYR A 598 -15.09 -11.87 -33.43
N LEU A 599 -14.25 -11.48 -34.40
CA LEU A 599 -14.70 -10.89 -35.66
C LEU A 599 -14.74 -12.00 -36.71
N GLU A 600 -15.87 -12.18 -37.37
CA GLU A 600 -15.98 -13.08 -38.53
C GLU A 600 -16.25 -12.25 -39.79
N LYS A 601 -15.54 -12.58 -40.88
CA LYS A 601 -15.80 -12.03 -42.22
C LYS A 601 -16.77 -12.96 -42.93
N LYS A 602 -17.93 -12.48 -43.37
CA LYS A 602 -18.83 -13.28 -44.20
C LYS A 602 -18.20 -13.61 -45.57
N PRO A 603 -18.47 -14.78 -46.15
CA PRO A 603 -17.93 -15.13 -47.47
C PRO A 603 -18.51 -14.29 -48.64
N ALA A 604 -17.59 -13.93 -49.54
CA ALA A 604 -17.69 -13.63 -50.98
C ALA A 604 -18.54 -12.46 -51.53
N HIS A 605 -19.54 -11.87 -50.87
CA HIS A 605 -20.24 -10.69 -51.45
C HIS A 605 -20.73 -9.64 -50.43
N ASP A 606 -20.42 -9.78 -49.15
CA ASP A 606 -20.86 -8.85 -48.10
C ASP A 606 -19.64 -8.22 -47.40
N THR A 607 -19.56 -6.88 -47.37
CA THR A 607 -18.49 -6.14 -46.66
C THR A 607 -18.73 -6.04 -45.15
N ASN A 608 -19.79 -6.67 -44.65
CA ASN A 608 -20.16 -6.65 -43.24
C ASN A 608 -19.26 -7.57 -42.40
N LEU A 609 -18.81 -7.02 -41.28
CA LEU A 609 -18.11 -7.66 -40.18
C LEU A 609 -19.12 -7.86 -39.05
N ASP A 610 -19.17 -9.08 -38.53
CA ASP A 610 -20.00 -9.44 -37.39
C ASP A 610 -19.10 -9.64 -36.16
N ILE A 611 -19.45 -9.01 -35.03
CA ILE A 611 -18.82 -9.24 -33.72
C ILE A 611 -19.68 -10.25 -32.94
N PHE A 612 -19.05 -11.36 -32.54
CA PHE A 612 -19.69 -12.42 -31.77
C PHE A 612 -19.12 -12.51 -30.35
N LEU A 613 -19.98 -12.89 -29.38
CA LEU A 613 -19.56 -13.21 -28.01
C LEU A 613 -18.87 -14.58 -27.94
N GLY A 614 -17.78 -14.65 -27.19
CA GLY A 614 -17.10 -15.91 -26.89
C GLY A 614 -17.85 -16.81 -25.90
N LYS A 615 -17.47 -18.09 -25.87
CA LYS A 615 -18.18 -19.17 -25.15
C LYS A 615 -18.40 -18.92 -23.65
N SER A 616 -17.51 -18.19 -22.98
CA SER A 616 -17.62 -17.88 -21.54
C SER A 616 -18.77 -16.92 -21.22
N TYR A 617 -19.10 -16.01 -22.13
CA TYR A 617 -20.19 -15.03 -21.97
C TYR A 617 -21.50 -15.50 -22.61
N GLN A 618 -21.47 -16.58 -23.40
CA GLN A 618 -22.67 -17.13 -24.04
C GLN A 618 -23.70 -17.67 -23.03
N THR A 619 -23.31 -18.02 -21.80
CA THR A 619 -24.26 -18.46 -20.76
C THR A 619 -25.03 -17.29 -20.15
N ASP A 620 -24.33 -16.23 -19.75
CA ASP A 620 -24.89 -15.06 -19.03
C ASP A 620 -25.51 -14.02 -19.99
N TYR A 621 -24.99 -13.96 -21.22
CA TYR A 621 -25.42 -13.05 -22.29
C TYR A 621 -25.98 -13.81 -23.49
N SER A 622 -26.60 -14.97 -23.25
CA SER A 622 -27.19 -15.86 -24.27
C SER A 622 -28.20 -15.20 -25.22
N ASP A 623 -28.61 -13.95 -25.00
CA ASP A 623 -29.56 -13.19 -25.82
C ASP A 623 -28.89 -12.15 -26.75
N LEU A 624 -27.55 -11.99 -26.70
CA LEU A 624 -26.83 -10.88 -27.35
C LEU A 624 -25.94 -11.35 -28.51
N PHE A 625 -26.14 -10.75 -29.68
CA PHE A 625 -25.34 -10.96 -30.88
C PHE A 625 -24.80 -9.61 -31.34
N ILE A 626 -23.52 -9.33 -31.08
CA ILE A 626 -23.15 -7.98 -30.62
C ILE A 626 -23.29 -6.90 -31.68
N PHE A 627 -22.61 -6.94 -32.83
CA PHE A 627 -22.78 -5.85 -33.80
C PHE A 627 -22.49 -6.30 -35.22
N GLN A 628 -23.32 -5.85 -36.16
CA GLN A 628 -23.07 -5.92 -37.59
C GLN A 628 -22.74 -4.53 -38.13
N GLY A 629 -21.69 -4.44 -38.94
CA GLY A 629 -21.32 -3.22 -39.65
C GLY A 629 -20.12 -3.39 -40.57
N LYS A 630 -19.73 -2.33 -41.26
CA LYS A 630 -18.71 -2.37 -42.33
C LYS A 630 -17.32 -1.84 -41.95
N TYR A 631 -17.09 -1.56 -40.67
CA TYR A 631 -15.93 -0.80 -40.20
C TYR A 631 -14.80 -1.72 -39.72
N ALA A 632 -13.60 -1.58 -40.29
CA ALA A 632 -12.45 -2.43 -39.93
C ALA A 632 -12.04 -2.30 -38.46
N ASN A 633 -12.15 -1.10 -37.87
CA ASN A 633 -11.84 -0.80 -36.47
C ASN A 633 -13.07 -0.90 -35.54
N MET A 634 -14.11 -1.66 -35.92
CA MET A 634 -15.36 -1.73 -35.17
C MET A 634 -15.17 -2.13 -33.70
N ARG A 635 -14.20 -3.02 -33.38
CA ARG A 635 -13.88 -3.38 -31.99
C ARG A 635 -13.58 -2.15 -31.13
N SER A 636 -12.67 -1.30 -31.57
CA SER A 636 -12.29 -0.08 -30.83
C SER A 636 -13.44 0.93 -30.76
N LEU A 637 -14.21 1.08 -31.85
CA LEU A 637 -15.36 2.00 -31.89
C LEU A 637 -16.46 1.56 -30.91
N VAL A 638 -16.79 0.27 -30.90
CA VAL A 638 -17.80 -0.28 -30.00
C VAL A 638 -17.33 -0.17 -28.54
N MET A 639 -16.05 -0.40 -28.24
CA MET A 639 -15.48 -0.17 -26.91
C MET A 639 -15.60 1.29 -26.45
N LEU A 640 -15.51 2.26 -27.37
CA LEU A 640 -15.63 3.69 -27.07
C LEU A 640 -17.07 4.14 -26.84
N TYR A 641 -17.98 3.78 -27.75
CA TYR A 641 -19.35 4.31 -27.76
C TYR A 641 -20.34 3.41 -27.02
N GLY A 642 -20.06 2.10 -26.93
CA GLY A 642 -20.94 1.10 -26.33
C GLY A 642 -21.12 1.23 -24.82
N ILE A 643 -20.33 2.07 -24.13
CA ILE A 643 -20.42 2.33 -22.68
C ILE A 643 -21.46 3.40 -22.29
N ASN A 644 -22.01 4.13 -23.27
CA ASN A 644 -22.89 5.28 -23.04
C ASN A 644 -24.22 5.13 -23.77
N GLU A 645 -25.28 5.04 -22.96
CA GLU A 645 -26.67 4.84 -23.40
C GLU A 645 -27.12 5.88 -24.45
N ALA A 646 -26.57 7.09 -24.41
CA ALA A 646 -26.94 8.16 -25.35
C ALA A 646 -26.56 7.87 -26.82
N TYR A 647 -25.72 6.87 -27.09
CA TYR A 647 -25.37 6.42 -28.43
C TYR A 647 -26.21 5.23 -28.91
N TYR A 648 -27.08 4.68 -28.06
CA TYR A 648 -28.03 3.65 -28.47
C TYR A 648 -29.33 4.31 -28.96
N HIS A 649 -29.93 3.72 -30.00
CA HIS A 649 -31.21 4.16 -30.53
C HIS A 649 -32.06 2.96 -30.92
N ILE A 650 -33.27 2.88 -30.36
CA ILE A 650 -34.21 1.79 -30.60
C ILE A 650 -35.23 2.25 -31.64
N LEU A 651 -35.24 1.59 -32.80
CA LEU A 651 -36.17 1.84 -33.90
C LEU A 651 -37.18 0.70 -34.02
N LYS A 652 -38.46 1.03 -34.17
CA LYS A 652 -39.50 0.05 -34.50
C LYS A 652 -39.56 -0.16 -36.01
N LYS A 653 -39.35 -1.40 -36.48
CA LYS A 653 -39.53 -1.84 -37.87
C LYS A 653 -40.63 -2.92 -37.89
N ASP A 654 -41.79 -2.59 -38.45
CA ASP A 654 -42.97 -3.47 -38.51
C ASP A 654 -43.38 -4.04 -37.13
N ASN A 655 -43.17 -5.36 -36.93
CA ASN A 655 -43.46 -6.12 -35.71
C ASN A 655 -42.22 -6.36 -34.82
N ALA A 656 -41.09 -5.73 -35.14
CA ALA A 656 -39.82 -5.91 -34.43
C ALA A 656 -39.15 -4.58 -34.06
N TYR A 657 -38.19 -4.65 -33.14
CA TYR A 657 -37.32 -3.55 -32.76
C TYR A 657 -35.89 -3.81 -33.27
N SER A 658 -35.27 -2.77 -33.83
CA SER A 658 -33.85 -2.75 -34.20
C SER A 658 -33.11 -1.80 -33.27
N ILE A 659 -31.93 -2.21 -32.79
CA ILE A 659 -31.13 -1.41 -31.86
C ILE A 659 -29.88 -0.96 -32.62
N LEU A 660 -29.71 0.35 -32.79
CA LEU A 660 -28.56 0.95 -33.45
C LEU A 660 -27.63 1.56 -32.41
N LEU A 661 -26.34 1.28 -32.52
CA LEU A 661 -25.28 1.98 -31.79
C LEU A 661 -24.59 2.96 -32.74
N TYR A 662 -24.64 4.24 -32.41
CA TYR A 662 -23.85 5.27 -33.07
C TYR A 662 -22.37 5.14 -32.71
N ILE A 663 -21.52 5.14 -33.72
CA ILE A 663 -20.05 4.97 -33.59
C ILE A 663 -19.28 6.26 -33.93
N ASP A 664 -19.96 7.39 -33.88
CA ASP A 664 -19.36 8.71 -33.96
C ASP A 664 -20.16 9.73 -33.14
N LYS A 665 -19.48 10.77 -32.68
CA LYS A 665 -20.08 11.87 -31.89
C LYS A 665 -21.20 12.61 -32.62
N VAL A 666 -21.14 12.67 -33.95
CA VAL A 666 -22.09 13.39 -34.81
C VAL A 666 -23.34 12.54 -35.11
N LYS A 667 -23.35 11.27 -34.68
CA LYS A 667 -24.43 10.30 -34.86
C LYS A 667 -24.80 10.05 -36.31
N GLN A 668 -23.81 9.91 -37.20
CA GLN A 668 -24.03 9.64 -38.63
C GLN A 668 -23.82 8.18 -39.03
N ASN A 669 -22.94 7.48 -38.32
CA ASN A 669 -22.53 6.11 -38.57
C ASN A 669 -23.06 5.22 -37.46
N THR A 670 -23.61 4.08 -37.84
CA THR A 670 -24.22 3.12 -36.91
C THR A 670 -23.74 1.71 -37.18
N VAL A 671 -23.70 0.92 -36.11
CA VAL A 671 -23.68 -0.55 -36.17
C VAL A 671 -24.97 -1.07 -35.54
N GLU A 672 -25.52 -2.16 -36.09
CA GLU A 672 -26.78 -2.74 -35.61
C GLU A 672 -26.49 -3.86 -34.61
N LEU A 673 -27.11 -3.79 -33.42
CA LEU A 673 -27.08 -4.84 -32.41
C LEU A 673 -28.13 -5.90 -32.79
N ILE A 674 -27.67 -7.14 -32.94
CA ILE A 674 -28.48 -8.27 -33.41
C ILE A 674 -28.70 -9.23 -32.23
N THR A 675 -29.58 -10.20 -32.39
CA THR A 675 -29.73 -11.33 -31.47
C THR A 675 -29.87 -12.64 -32.25
N ASP A 676 -29.34 -13.72 -31.70
CA ASP A 676 -29.45 -15.08 -32.26
C ASP A 676 -30.79 -15.75 -31.93
N LYS A 677 -31.56 -15.20 -30.98
CA LYS A 677 -32.86 -15.73 -30.51
C LYS A 677 -34.08 -15.23 -31.29
N GLY A 678 -33.88 -14.63 -32.46
CA GLY A 678 -34.95 -14.14 -33.34
C GLY A 678 -35.30 -12.66 -33.15
N ALA A 679 -36.29 -12.14 -33.87
CA ALA A 679 -36.60 -10.71 -33.88
C ALA A 679 -36.99 -10.17 -32.48
N VAL A 680 -36.44 -9.01 -32.09
CA VAL A 680 -36.77 -8.34 -30.83
C VAL A 680 -38.23 -7.88 -30.87
N SER A 681 -39.07 -8.45 -30.02
CA SER A 681 -40.54 -8.35 -30.14
C SER A 681 -41.18 -7.26 -29.25
N SER A 682 -40.46 -6.77 -28.24
CA SER A 682 -40.96 -5.75 -27.30
C SER A 682 -39.93 -4.66 -26.99
N LEU A 683 -40.41 -3.47 -26.62
CA LEU A 683 -39.57 -2.35 -26.20
C LEU A 683 -38.76 -2.70 -24.94
N THR A 684 -39.40 -3.33 -23.95
CA THR A 684 -38.72 -3.77 -22.71
C THR A 684 -37.59 -4.76 -22.98
N GLN A 685 -37.76 -5.66 -23.96
CA GLN A 685 -36.69 -6.55 -24.39
C GLN A 685 -35.52 -5.76 -25.01
N ALA A 686 -35.82 -4.76 -25.84
CA ALA A 686 -34.80 -3.91 -26.44
C ALA A 686 -34.04 -3.07 -25.40
N GLU A 687 -34.74 -2.47 -24.43
CA GLU A 687 -34.13 -1.73 -23.32
C GLU A 687 -33.22 -2.62 -22.48
N HIS A 688 -33.68 -3.84 -22.15
CA HIS A 688 -32.89 -4.81 -21.41
C HIS A 688 -31.62 -5.24 -22.16
N MET A 689 -31.71 -5.39 -23.49
CA MET A 689 -30.52 -5.66 -24.33
C MET A 689 -29.52 -4.51 -24.32
N VAL A 690 -29.99 -3.25 -24.38
CA VAL A 690 -29.13 -2.06 -24.25
C VAL A 690 -28.43 -2.05 -22.89
N GLN A 691 -29.15 -2.32 -21.79
CA GLN A 691 -28.55 -2.35 -20.46
C GLN A 691 -27.52 -3.49 -20.31
N LYS A 692 -27.80 -4.69 -20.81
CA LYS A 692 -26.81 -5.78 -20.85
C LYS A 692 -25.57 -5.40 -21.67
N SER A 693 -25.77 -4.74 -22.81
CA SER A 693 -24.67 -4.24 -23.66
C SER A 693 -23.80 -3.21 -22.93
N LEU A 694 -24.43 -2.25 -22.24
CA LEU A 694 -23.74 -1.25 -21.41
C LEU A 694 -22.90 -1.91 -20.31
N THR A 695 -23.48 -2.86 -19.57
CA THR A 695 -22.78 -3.59 -18.51
C THR A 695 -21.57 -4.36 -19.05
N LEU A 696 -21.75 -5.06 -20.18
CA LEU A 696 -20.68 -5.78 -20.85
C LEU A 696 -19.53 -4.85 -21.25
N PHE A 697 -19.81 -3.75 -21.98
CA PHE A 697 -18.75 -2.87 -22.45
C PHE A 697 -18.05 -2.12 -21.33
N ARG A 698 -18.76 -1.74 -20.27
CA ARG A 698 -18.12 -1.16 -19.08
C ARG A 698 -17.15 -2.17 -18.46
N SER A 699 -17.61 -3.39 -18.21
CA SER A 699 -16.77 -4.45 -17.65
C SER A 699 -15.57 -4.78 -18.54
N LEU A 700 -15.73 -4.85 -19.87
CA LEU A 700 -14.62 -5.09 -20.79
C LEU A 700 -13.63 -3.93 -20.80
N ASN A 701 -14.10 -2.69 -20.69
CA ASN A 701 -13.21 -1.53 -20.59
C ASN A 701 -12.38 -1.61 -19.30
N ASP A 702 -13.01 -1.85 -18.15
CA ASP A 702 -12.34 -1.97 -16.85
C ASP A 702 -11.29 -3.10 -16.86
N GLN A 703 -11.62 -4.25 -17.46
CA GLN A 703 -10.70 -5.38 -17.61
C GLN A 703 -9.53 -5.09 -18.57
N CYS A 704 -9.71 -4.20 -19.55
CA CYS A 704 -8.68 -3.83 -20.52
C CYS A 704 -7.84 -2.61 -20.10
N GLU A 705 -8.18 -1.93 -19.01
CA GLU A 705 -7.38 -0.82 -18.48
C GLU A 705 -6.16 -1.35 -17.73
N GLY A 706 -4.96 -0.95 -18.19
CA GLY A 706 -3.66 -1.36 -17.64
C GLY A 706 -2.53 -1.13 -18.63
N PHE A 707 -1.33 -1.62 -18.31
CA PHE A 707 -0.17 -1.58 -19.22
C PHE A 707 0.87 -2.66 -18.91
N HIS A 708 1.75 -2.92 -19.88
CA HIS A 708 2.97 -3.72 -19.69
C HIS A 708 4.15 -2.81 -19.41
N LEU A 709 5.02 -3.21 -18.47
CA LEU A 709 6.28 -2.53 -18.17
C LEU A 709 7.44 -3.45 -18.57
N ILE A 710 8.33 -2.94 -19.41
CA ILE A 710 9.46 -3.71 -19.95
C ILE A 710 10.74 -3.00 -19.53
N GLU A 711 11.52 -3.66 -18.69
CA GLU A 711 12.86 -3.21 -18.30
C GLU A 711 13.87 -3.68 -19.34
N HIS A 712 14.54 -2.75 -20.01
CA HIS A 712 15.42 -3.12 -21.12
C HIS A 712 16.64 -3.92 -20.65
N ILE A 713 17.16 -3.64 -19.44
CA ILE A 713 18.28 -4.39 -18.85
C ILE A 713 18.01 -5.90 -18.76
N LEU A 714 16.75 -6.33 -18.69
CA LEU A 714 16.37 -7.76 -18.66
C LEU A 714 16.41 -8.43 -20.04
N LEU A 715 16.59 -7.66 -21.10
CA LEU A 715 16.65 -8.11 -22.50
C LEU A 715 18.08 -8.18 -23.04
N ARG A 716 19.09 -7.97 -22.18
CA ARG A 716 20.52 -8.07 -22.54
C ARG A 716 20.94 -9.53 -22.73
N SER A 717 21.84 -9.78 -23.68
CA SER A 717 22.49 -11.08 -23.88
C SER A 717 23.75 -11.26 -23.01
N SER A 718 24.40 -10.15 -22.65
CA SER A 718 25.62 -10.09 -21.86
C SER A 718 25.59 -8.89 -20.93
N ASP A 719 26.47 -8.88 -19.92
CA ASP A 719 26.61 -7.75 -18.99
C ASP A 719 27.49 -6.62 -19.56
N THR A 720 28.07 -6.81 -20.75
CA THR A 720 28.85 -5.83 -21.48
C THR A 720 28.19 -5.40 -22.79
N LEU A 721 28.49 -4.18 -23.22
CA LEU A 721 28.04 -3.63 -24.49
C LEU A 721 28.88 -4.18 -25.65
N GLU A 722 28.21 -4.74 -26.66
CA GLU A 722 28.82 -5.15 -27.92
C GLU A 722 28.94 -4.00 -28.93
N GLU A 723 28.04 -3.00 -28.83
CA GLU A 723 27.93 -1.86 -29.73
C GLU A 723 28.13 -0.53 -28.98
N VAL A 724 28.35 0.55 -29.74
CA VAL A 724 28.53 1.91 -29.18
C VAL A 724 27.23 2.47 -28.59
N ASN A 725 26.07 2.03 -29.08
CA ASN A 725 24.78 2.46 -28.58
C ASN A 725 24.33 1.56 -27.42
N ASP A 726 23.85 2.16 -26.34
CA ASP A 726 23.37 1.46 -25.15
C ASP A 726 21.82 1.45 -25.11
N PRO A 727 21.18 0.34 -25.52
CA PRO A 727 19.72 0.21 -25.50
C PRO A 727 19.19 -0.29 -24.15
N TYR A 728 20.05 -0.57 -23.16
CA TYR A 728 19.70 -1.32 -21.95
C TYR A 728 19.72 -0.46 -20.68
N SER A 729 20.80 0.29 -20.47
CA SER A 729 21.04 1.00 -19.21
C SER A 729 19.94 2.01 -18.92
N PHE A 730 19.32 1.90 -17.74
CA PHE A 730 18.33 2.84 -17.23
C PHE A 730 17.18 3.14 -18.22
N ARG A 731 16.79 2.15 -19.02
CA ARG A 731 15.70 2.29 -20.01
C ARG A 731 14.54 1.35 -19.69
N MET A 732 13.32 1.88 -19.78
CA MET A 732 12.10 1.09 -19.79
C MET A 732 11.08 1.57 -20.81
N THR A 733 10.22 0.65 -21.24
CA THR A 733 9.09 0.96 -22.10
C THR A 733 7.79 0.55 -21.41
N LEU A 734 6.81 1.45 -21.40
CA LEU A 734 5.44 1.19 -20.97
C LEU A 734 4.55 1.04 -22.20
N VAL A 735 3.80 -0.05 -22.27
CA VAL A 735 2.94 -0.39 -23.42
C VAL A 735 1.48 -0.43 -22.99
N PHE A 736 0.72 0.57 -23.38
CA PHE A 736 -0.71 0.73 -23.09
C PHE A 736 -1.58 0.27 -24.26
N PRO A 737 -2.74 -0.35 -24.00
CA PRO A 737 -3.73 -0.61 -25.04
C PRO A 737 -4.42 0.70 -25.48
N ALA A 738 -4.67 0.87 -26.78
CA ALA A 738 -5.25 2.10 -27.32
C ALA A 738 -6.79 2.05 -27.44
N TRP A 739 -7.43 0.93 -27.11
CA TRP A 739 -8.87 0.69 -27.33
C TRP A 739 -9.79 0.87 -26.10
N PRO A 740 -9.33 0.88 -24.83
CA PRO A 740 -10.23 1.27 -23.74
C PRO A 740 -10.74 2.71 -23.92
N ALA A 741 -11.97 2.99 -23.51
CA ALA A 741 -12.68 4.23 -23.80
C ALA A 741 -11.95 5.46 -23.23
N ARG A 742 -11.43 5.38 -21.99
CA ARG A 742 -10.54 6.40 -21.41
C ARG A 742 -9.27 6.56 -22.22
N PHE A 743 -8.66 5.43 -22.59
CA PHE A 743 -7.39 5.40 -23.32
C PHE A 743 -7.53 5.83 -24.78
N GLN A 744 -8.74 5.98 -25.32
CA GLN A 744 -8.98 6.58 -26.64
C GLN A 744 -9.00 8.12 -26.61
N GLN A 745 -9.04 8.74 -25.42
CA GLN A 745 -9.09 10.20 -25.30
C GLN A 745 -7.69 10.81 -25.29
N VAL A 746 -7.44 11.71 -26.23
CA VAL A 746 -6.14 12.39 -26.36
C VAL A 746 -5.77 13.15 -25.08
N SER A 747 -6.71 13.90 -24.48
CA SER A 747 -6.47 14.62 -23.22
C SER A 747 -6.09 13.69 -22.07
N PHE A 748 -6.74 12.53 -21.99
CA PHE A 748 -6.43 11.53 -20.97
C PHE A 748 -5.05 10.90 -21.18
N ARG A 749 -4.66 10.60 -22.42
CA ARG A 749 -3.31 10.08 -22.72
C ARG A 749 -2.20 11.03 -22.27
N HIS A 750 -2.34 12.32 -22.56
CA HIS A 750 -1.36 13.34 -22.13
C HIS A 750 -1.21 13.35 -20.60
N VAL A 751 -2.33 13.26 -19.88
CA VAL A 751 -2.33 13.16 -18.41
C VAL A 751 -1.61 11.91 -17.92
N VAL A 752 -1.87 10.75 -18.54
CA VAL A 752 -1.18 9.49 -18.19
C VAL A 752 0.31 9.61 -18.45
N GLU A 753 0.72 10.19 -19.58
CA GLU A 753 2.12 10.40 -19.93
C GLU A 753 2.82 11.34 -18.94
N GLU A 754 2.20 12.47 -18.60
CA GLU A 754 2.71 13.41 -17.58
C GLU A 754 2.84 12.74 -16.20
N MET A 755 1.83 11.94 -15.81
CA MET A 755 1.85 11.17 -14.57
C MET A 755 2.99 10.15 -14.56
N VAL A 756 3.15 9.38 -15.65
CA VAL A 756 4.26 8.42 -15.79
C VAL A 756 5.58 9.15 -15.62
N MET A 757 5.78 10.29 -16.27
CA MET A 757 7.03 11.05 -16.15
C MET A 757 7.25 11.61 -14.73
N THR A 758 6.19 12.09 -14.07
CA THR A 758 6.27 12.67 -12.72
C THR A 758 6.57 11.63 -11.65
N GLU A 759 5.98 10.44 -11.78
CA GLU A 759 6.11 9.36 -10.80
C GLU A 759 7.38 8.53 -10.99
N SER A 760 8.07 8.72 -12.11
CA SER A 760 9.22 7.90 -12.47
C SER A 760 10.51 8.33 -11.81
N PRO A 761 11.43 7.38 -11.53
CA PRO A 761 12.79 7.73 -11.11
C PRO A 761 13.49 8.60 -12.16
N ALA A 762 14.03 9.74 -11.72
CA ALA A 762 14.58 10.78 -12.61
C ALA A 762 15.74 10.33 -13.51
N HIS A 763 16.42 9.23 -13.16
CA HIS A 763 17.55 8.70 -13.92
C HIS A 763 17.11 7.71 -15.02
N LEU A 764 15.82 7.31 -15.07
CA LEU A 764 15.31 6.38 -16.06
C LEU A 764 14.82 7.10 -17.32
N PHE A 765 15.20 6.58 -18.47
CA PHE A 765 14.65 6.94 -19.77
C PHE A 765 13.42 6.09 -20.07
N ILE A 766 12.29 6.74 -20.34
CA ILE A 766 10.99 6.09 -20.43
C ILE A 766 10.37 6.35 -21.78
N THR A 767 9.92 5.26 -22.41
CA THR A 767 9.12 5.32 -23.63
C THR A 767 7.69 4.88 -23.31
N VAL A 768 6.69 5.67 -23.70
CA VAL A 768 5.27 5.28 -23.60
C VAL A 768 4.75 4.95 -25.00
N LEU A 769 4.17 3.76 -25.16
CA LEU A 769 3.58 3.30 -26.42
C LEU A 769 2.09 3.05 -26.23
N TRP A 770 1.26 3.60 -27.12
CA TRP A 770 -0.18 3.31 -27.20
C TRP A 770 -0.45 2.43 -28.42
N LEU A 771 -0.72 1.14 -28.19
CA LEU A 771 -0.84 0.17 -29.28
C LEU A 771 -2.29 -0.12 -29.65
N SER A 772 -2.56 -0.20 -30.95
CA SER A 772 -3.82 -0.73 -31.46
C SER A 772 -4.05 -2.18 -30.99
N PHE A 773 -5.25 -2.71 -31.21
CA PHE A 773 -5.53 -4.10 -30.84
C PHE A 773 -4.58 -5.07 -31.57
N GLU A 774 -4.36 -4.86 -32.86
CA GLU A 774 -3.50 -5.68 -33.71
C GLU A 774 -2.03 -5.57 -33.30
N ASP A 775 -1.55 -4.36 -33.03
CA ASP A 775 -0.17 -4.13 -32.59
C ASP A 775 0.09 -4.72 -31.19
N MET A 776 -0.88 -4.61 -30.28
CA MET A 776 -0.80 -5.22 -28.96
C MET A 776 -0.79 -6.75 -29.03
N GLU A 777 -1.57 -7.37 -29.93
CA GLU A 777 -1.50 -8.81 -30.15
C GLU A 777 -0.10 -9.24 -30.61
N ALA A 778 0.49 -8.51 -31.56
CA ALA A 778 1.84 -8.79 -32.05
C ALA A 778 2.92 -8.61 -30.96
N PHE A 779 2.77 -7.60 -30.11
CA PHE A 779 3.64 -7.35 -28.95
C PHE A 779 3.49 -8.46 -27.89
N GLU A 780 2.27 -8.71 -27.41
CA GLU A 780 1.99 -9.65 -26.32
C GLU A 780 2.41 -11.09 -26.68
N GLN A 781 2.29 -11.50 -27.94
CA GLN A 781 2.82 -12.79 -28.40
C GLN A 781 4.33 -12.93 -28.16
N ARG A 782 5.13 -11.93 -28.55
CA ARG A 782 6.59 -11.94 -28.36
C ARG A 782 6.96 -11.83 -26.89
N TYR A 783 6.26 -10.98 -26.15
CA TYR A 783 6.46 -10.80 -24.72
C TYR A 783 6.22 -12.10 -23.95
N GLN A 784 5.13 -12.82 -24.25
CA GLN A 784 4.84 -14.11 -23.64
C GLN A 784 5.85 -15.19 -24.02
N THR A 785 6.29 -15.25 -25.27
CA THR A 785 7.34 -16.19 -25.68
C THR A 785 8.63 -15.97 -24.89
N TRP A 786 9.06 -14.71 -24.73
CA TRP A 786 10.24 -14.37 -23.93
C TRP A 786 10.07 -14.75 -22.45
N LEU A 787 8.93 -14.41 -21.83
CA LEU A 787 8.65 -14.78 -20.43
C LEU A 787 8.66 -16.30 -20.21
N GLN A 788 8.04 -17.06 -21.11
CA GLN A 788 7.98 -18.53 -21.02
C GLN A 788 9.36 -19.16 -21.13
N LEU A 789 10.21 -18.67 -22.03
CA LEU A 789 11.59 -19.14 -22.17
C LEU A 789 12.43 -18.78 -20.94
N LYS A 790 12.26 -17.57 -20.39
CA LYS A 790 12.96 -17.13 -19.17
C LYS A 790 12.57 -17.93 -17.92
N ALA A 791 11.31 -18.37 -17.84
CA ALA A 791 10.81 -19.19 -16.73
C ALA A 791 11.19 -20.68 -16.88
N ASN A 792 11.54 -21.13 -18.09
CA ASN A 792 11.88 -22.52 -18.35
C ASN A 792 13.36 -22.81 -18.02
N ALA A 793 13.59 -23.59 -16.96
CA ALA A 793 14.93 -24.01 -16.53
C ALA A 793 15.72 -24.81 -17.59
N THR A 794 15.05 -25.36 -18.61
CA THR A 794 15.68 -26.13 -19.71
C THR A 794 15.94 -25.32 -20.98
N ALA A 795 15.44 -24.08 -21.06
CA ALA A 795 15.64 -23.25 -22.23
C ALA A 795 17.12 -22.86 -22.38
N SER A 796 17.64 -22.91 -23.60
CA SER A 796 19.02 -22.50 -23.86
C SER A 796 19.16 -20.98 -23.82
N LYS A 797 20.32 -20.47 -23.38
CA LYS A 797 20.60 -19.03 -23.38
C LYS A 797 20.36 -18.40 -24.75
N ARG A 798 20.73 -19.08 -25.83
CA ARG A 798 20.54 -18.62 -27.21
C ARG A 798 19.07 -18.43 -27.59
N GLU A 799 18.18 -19.30 -27.12
CA GLU A 799 16.73 -19.16 -27.37
C GLU A 799 16.17 -17.95 -26.64
N ILE A 800 16.58 -17.76 -25.38
CA ILE A 800 16.18 -16.60 -24.56
C ILE A 800 16.66 -15.30 -25.22
N ASP A 801 17.93 -15.23 -25.62
CA ASP A 801 18.53 -14.06 -26.27
C ASP A 801 17.85 -13.75 -27.61
N SER A 802 17.51 -14.79 -28.39
CA SER A 802 16.77 -14.62 -29.66
C SER A 802 15.36 -14.08 -29.42
N ALA A 803 14.66 -14.54 -28.39
CA ALA A 803 13.33 -14.04 -28.04
C ALA A 803 13.38 -12.61 -27.49
N ALA A 804 14.38 -12.29 -26.67
CA ALA A 804 14.63 -10.96 -26.15
C ALA A 804 14.90 -9.96 -27.29
N LYS A 805 15.72 -10.34 -28.28
CA LYS A 805 15.97 -9.54 -29.48
C LYS A 805 14.70 -9.31 -30.29
N ALA A 806 13.90 -10.36 -30.53
CA ALA A 806 12.64 -10.22 -31.27
C ALA A 806 11.65 -9.27 -30.57
N LEU A 807 11.63 -9.24 -29.22
CA LEU A 807 10.83 -8.31 -28.44
C LEU A 807 11.38 -6.88 -28.55
N MET A 808 12.70 -6.68 -28.43
CA MET A 808 13.35 -5.38 -28.61
C MET A 808 13.09 -4.78 -30.01
N ASP A 809 13.25 -5.59 -31.06
CA ASP A 809 13.00 -5.16 -32.44
C ASP A 809 11.53 -4.74 -32.64
N CYS A 810 10.59 -5.46 -31.99
CA CYS A 810 9.17 -5.12 -32.02
C CYS A 810 8.91 -3.75 -31.35
N ILE A 811 9.47 -3.51 -30.16
CA ILE A 811 9.33 -2.24 -29.44
C ILE A 811 9.94 -1.08 -30.24
N ALA A 812 11.13 -1.30 -30.83
CA ALA A 812 11.81 -0.28 -31.64
C ALA A 812 11.00 0.09 -32.89
N SER A 813 10.33 -0.89 -33.53
CA SER A 813 9.51 -0.65 -34.71
C SER A 813 8.35 0.32 -34.42
N PHE A 814 7.64 0.14 -33.30
CA PHE A 814 6.54 1.03 -32.88
C PHE A 814 7.05 2.42 -32.49
N SER A 815 8.20 2.50 -31.82
CA SER A 815 8.81 3.77 -31.44
C SER A 815 9.20 4.61 -32.68
N SER A 816 9.70 3.96 -33.72
CA SER A 816 10.07 4.65 -34.98
C SER A 816 8.86 5.21 -35.73
N GLN A 817 7.73 4.50 -35.71
CA GLN A 817 6.47 4.94 -36.31
C GLN A 817 5.92 6.19 -35.61
N LEU A 818 6.02 6.24 -34.28
CA LEU A 818 5.65 7.40 -33.45
C LEU A 818 6.47 8.65 -33.79
N ASN A 819 7.79 8.50 -33.92
CA ASN A 819 8.68 9.60 -34.28
C ASN A 819 8.43 10.11 -35.71
N ALA A 820 8.13 9.22 -36.66
CA ALA A 820 7.76 9.60 -38.02
C ALA A 820 6.40 10.33 -38.09
N ALA A 821 5.43 9.93 -37.26
CA ALA A 821 4.14 10.61 -37.15
C ALA A 821 4.27 12.01 -36.52
N CYS A 822 5.11 12.20 -35.50
CA CYS A 822 5.34 13.50 -34.88
C CYS A 822 6.15 14.47 -35.78
N ALA A 823 7.02 13.94 -36.65
CA ALA A 823 7.78 14.76 -37.60
C ALA A 823 6.96 15.21 -38.83
N SER A 824 5.77 14.65 -39.03
CA SER A 824 4.87 14.95 -40.15
C SER A 824 3.61 15.74 -39.75
N SER A 825 3.44 16.01 -38.45
CA SER A 825 2.44 16.92 -37.85
C SER A 825 3.07 18.24 -37.47
#